data_AF-A0A961NY64-F1
#
_entry.id   AF-A0A961NY64-F1
#
_cell.length_a   1.000
_cell.length_b   1.000
_cell.length_c   1.000
_cell.angle_alpha   90.00
_cell.angle_beta   90.00
_cell.angle_gamma   90.00
#
_symmetry.space_group_name_H-M   'P 1'
#
loop_
_entity.id
_entity.type
_entity.pdbx_description
1 polymer ?
#
loop_
_entity_poly.entity_id
_entity_poly.type
_entity_poly.pdbx_seq_one_letter_code
_entity_poly.pdbx_strand_id
1 'polypeptide(L)'
;MPTTFTLATDLLSSAPTRGLLNNWAATLDATTSPDIDVTVFDPGTLVPTNETMAAVIAGTVDLAWVTPTVTDFPALEAVTLPMGFDPGGATSSALFANIQSAGFAAQGLTVLAAWFQEPAILIGTLGSSGALSDLSGLKIAHYGGSYTAGMLSALGATPVFLPFTEIYSALQTGVVDAVLTTASAAYSQRIYEVSDAVWSFADGSSLYTQPRVLVANTAMFNALSPAEQQALLAPTQSVTSGTLGDTVESTDASDFLLLARTLMAGGGQVVSISGATQDAWTTAAQSYTNTRLAQLGAEAQALFNAVVSGDTSGGGTGGGTGGGSGGGTGGGTGGGTDGGTGGGSNPTPAGTYYAFVPAALGVASITELDGATVAIETGSALDAVVSALFRSLNISYTPVPLAVSEHFAALQSGVVDVVFVPTGSSSLAQFQSTFDQLPETVGTAASATILGDDTSEALTGTALANTILAAGGDDTVTGLDGPDTLIGGSGADQIAGAAGDDVLIGDSPADATLTILSDQIYRLYQSTLGRAPDIEGLRGWIASLQNGTTLAEATAGFTNSAEFQARYGALDDTGFVTLLYNNVLGRTPAPAEVAAWLAIVQAGSTRADVVIGFSESTEFQNATASSAQTYADMLNPAVWADDVFRLYQATLGRAPDLGGLLGWTGQLGAGGSFNAVVTGFVASQEFQTRYGTLDDTGFVTLLYNNVLGRAPDPGGLSGWTAQLQGGASRVAVVQGFSQSQEFINGTADALKTWMRAQGAGDTLDGGAGTNSLTGGIMADSFVFAQADAGTSSVTDLEPWDMLQFTGFGYASAADARSHMTQSGADVVFSDQGVTVTLEHVTLAQIADDMVLV
;
A
#
# COMPACT_ATOMS: atom_id res chain seq x y z
N MET A 1 -10.98 -17.56 -32.02
CA MET A 1 -11.09 -16.18 -31.49
C MET A 1 -11.76 -16.36 -30.15
N PRO A 2 -11.26 -15.71 -29.08
CA PRO A 2 -11.94 -15.76 -27.80
C PRO A 2 -13.37 -15.20 -27.94
N THR A 3 -14.27 -15.70 -27.09
CA THR A 3 -15.60 -15.14 -26.92
C THR A 3 -15.47 -13.92 -26.00
N THR A 4 -15.55 -12.72 -26.58
CA THR A 4 -15.50 -11.47 -25.84
C THR A 4 -16.86 -11.18 -25.16
N PHE A 5 -16.84 -10.94 -23.86
CA PHE A 5 -17.98 -10.49 -23.06
C PHE A 5 -17.83 -9.05 -22.59
N THR A 6 -18.96 -8.42 -22.33
CA THR A 6 -19.06 -7.07 -21.79
C THR A 6 -19.35 -7.11 -20.29
N LEU A 7 -18.49 -6.47 -19.48
CA LEU A 7 -18.71 -6.28 -18.05
C LEU A 7 -18.93 -4.80 -17.74
N ALA A 8 -20.11 -4.44 -17.24
CA ALA A 8 -20.38 -3.08 -16.76
C ALA A 8 -20.22 -2.98 -15.24
N THR A 9 -19.69 -1.85 -14.75
CA THR A 9 -19.59 -1.59 -13.30
C THR A 9 -20.19 -0.24 -12.90
N ASP A 10 -20.56 -0.11 -11.63
CA ASP A 10 -20.89 1.17 -10.98
C ASP A 10 -19.69 1.80 -10.25
N LEU A 11 -18.53 1.13 -10.19
CA LEU A 11 -17.29 1.69 -9.64
C LEU A 11 -16.65 2.71 -10.56
N LEU A 12 -16.30 3.88 -10.04
CA LEU A 12 -15.38 4.80 -10.73
C LEU A 12 -13.99 4.16 -10.89
N SER A 13 -13.20 4.64 -11.85
CA SER A 13 -11.82 4.18 -12.06
C SER A 13 -10.90 4.54 -10.89
N SER A 14 -11.24 5.60 -10.15
CA SER A 14 -10.55 6.09 -8.95
C SER A 14 -11.08 5.50 -7.63
N ALA A 15 -12.03 4.55 -7.65
CA ALA A 15 -12.53 3.94 -6.44
C ALA A 15 -11.48 2.93 -5.89
N PRO A 16 -11.17 2.89 -4.59
CA PRO A 16 -10.17 1.95 -4.04
C PRO A 16 -10.45 0.48 -4.41
N THR A 17 -11.73 0.08 -4.34
CA THR A 17 -12.17 -1.27 -4.74
C THR A 17 -12.15 -1.55 -6.24
N ARG A 18 -11.78 -0.59 -7.11
CA ARG A 18 -11.62 -0.83 -8.56
C ARG A 18 -10.47 -1.79 -8.85
N GLY A 19 -9.41 -1.79 -8.04
CA GLY A 19 -8.29 -2.73 -8.17
C GLY A 19 -8.75 -4.19 -8.17
N LEU A 20 -9.74 -4.53 -7.35
CA LEU A 20 -10.33 -5.88 -7.28
C LEU A 20 -10.96 -6.32 -8.60
N LEU A 21 -11.74 -5.44 -9.24
CA LEU A 21 -12.34 -5.72 -10.54
C LEU A 21 -11.28 -5.82 -11.65
N ASN A 22 -10.27 -4.97 -11.62
CA ASN A 22 -9.18 -5.00 -12.60
C ASN A 22 -8.36 -6.30 -12.46
N ASN A 23 -8.05 -6.74 -11.23
CA ASN A 23 -7.34 -7.99 -10.97
C ASN A 23 -8.18 -9.22 -11.37
N TRP A 24 -9.49 -9.19 -11.08
CA TRP A 24 -10.44 -10.21 -11.53
C TRP A 24 -10.45 -10.34 -13.07
N ALA A 25 -10.47 -9.21 -13.79
CA ALA A 25 -10.44 -9.19 -15.25
C ALA A 25 -9.08 -9.60 -15.83
N ALA A 26 -7.96 -9.12 -15.25
CA ALA A 26 -6.61 -9.47 -15.67
C ALA A 26 -6.31 -10.99 -15.51
N THR A 27 -6.95 -11.65 -14.54
CA THR A 27 -6.86 -13.11 -14.34
C THR A 27 -7.45 -13.92 -15.51
N LEU A 28 -8.25 -13.30 -16.40
CA LEU A 28 -8.82 -13.93 -17.59
C LEU A 28 -7.95 -13.79 -18.86
N ASP A 29 -7.13 -12.74 -18.97
CA ASP A 29 -6.67 -12.21 -20.28
C ASP A 29 -5.43 -12.91 -20.90
N ALA A 30 -4.66 -13.73 -20.17
CA ALA A 30 -3.35 -14.18 -20.70
C ALA A 30 -2.93 -15.65 -20.51
N THR A 31 -3.26 -16.31 -19.39
CA THR A 31 -2.58 -17.59 -19.03
C THR A 31 -3.51 -18.77 -18.72
N THR A 32 -4.79 -18.53 -18.49
CA THR A 32 -5.74 -19.54 -17.97
C THR A 32 -6.86 -19.89 -18.95
N SER A 33 -7.21 -19.02 -19.91
CA SER A 33 -8.45 -19.16 -20.70
C SER A 33 -8.43 -18.45 -22.06
N PRO A 34 -7.67 -18.95 -23.07
CA PRO A 34 -7.54 -18.32 -24.40
C PRO A 34 -8.83 -18.27 -25.25
N ASP A 35 -9.93 -18.79 -24.72
CA ASP A 35 -11.24 -18.87 -25.35
C ASP A 35 -12.25 -17.83 -24.79
N ILE A 36 -11.89 -17.06 -23.75
CA ILE A 36 -12.71 -15.99 -23.17
C ILE A 36 -11.90 -14.69 -23.06
N ASP A 37 -12.56 -13.57 -23.34
CA ASP A 37 -12.07 -12.20 -23.14
C ASP A 37 -13.19 -11.42 -22.42
N VAL A 38 -12.87 -10.56 -21.46
CA VAL A 38 -13.85 -9.72 -20.77
C VAL A 38 -13.42 -8.26 -20.80
N THR A 39 -14.10 -7.46 -21.61
CA THR A 39 -13.91 -6.01 -21.64
C THR A 39 -14.71 -5.36 -20.50
N VAL A 40 -14.00 -4.72 -19.57
CA VAL A 40 -14.59 -3.92 -18.48
C VAL A 40 -14.95 -2.52 -19.00
N PHE A 41 -16.17 -2.09 -18.72
CA PHE A 41 -16.71 -0.78 -19.10
C PHE A 41 -16.99 0.08 -17.86
N ASP A 42 -16.48 1.31 -17.89
CA ASP A 42 -16.67 2.30 -16.82
C ASP A 42 -18.14 2.73 -16.67
N PRO A 43 -18.54 3.24 -15.49
CA PRO A 43 -19.93 3.61 -15.21
C PRO A 43 -20.49 4.58 -16.24
N GLY A 44 -21.65 4.26 -16.79
CA GLY A 44 -22.32 5.10 -17.80
C GLY A 44 -21.79 4.97 -19.22
N THR A 45 -20.70 4.24 -19.48
CA THR A 45 -20.10 4.16 -20.83
C THR A 45 -20.80 3.18 -21.77
N LEU A 46 -21.27 2.04 -21.24
CA LEU A 46 -21.99 1.02 -22.00
C LEU A 46 -23.52 1.21 -21.91
N VAL A 47 -24.01 1.43 -20.69
CA VAL A 47 -25.40 1.80 -20.36
C VAL A 47 -25.39 2.77 -19.18
N PRO A 48 -26.43 3.60 -18.96
CA PRO A 48 -26.55 4.41 -17.77
C PRO A 48 -26.43 3.57 -16.49
N THR A 49 -25.73 4.05 -15.46
CA THR A 49 -25.41 3.26 -14.26
C THR A 49 -26.65 2.65 -13.59
N ASN A 50 -27.76 3.40 -13.56
CA ASN A 50 -29.05 2.98 -13.02
C ASN A 50 -29.82 1.96 -13.90
N GLU A 51 -29.36 1.69 -15.11
CA GLU A 51 -29.93 0.71 -16.05
C GLU A 51 -29.09 -0.58 -16.13
N THR A 52 -27.89 -0.61 -15.53
CA THR A 52 -26.93 -1.72 -15.60
C THR A 52 -27.53 -3.08 -15.24
N MET A 53 -28.25 -3.18 -14.12
CA MET A 53 -28.87 -4.44 -13.68
C MET A 53 -29.95 -4.91 -14.69
N ALA A 54 -30.78 -3.99 -15.17
CA ALA A 54 -31.80 -4.29 -16.18
C ALA A 54 -31.18 -4.74 -17.51
N ALA A 55 -30.03 -4.18 -17.89
CA ALA A 55 -29.30 -4.54 -19.10
C ALA A 55 -28.70 -5.96 -19.04
N VAL A 56 -28.21 -6.41 -17.87
CA VAL A 56 -27.77 -7.81 -17.70
C VAL A 56 -28.94 -8.78 -17.63
N ILE A 57 -30.05 -8.42 -16.96
CA ILE A 57 -31.29 -9.22 -16.98
C ILE A 57 -31.81 -9.40 -18.42
N ALA A 58 -31.77 -8.34 -19.23
CA ALA A 58 -32.17 -8.38 -20.63
C ALA A 58 -31.17 -9.12 -21.56
N GLY A 59 -29.95 -9.39 -21.09
CA GLY A 59 -28.88 -9.99 -21.90
C GLY A 59 -28.31 -9.05 -22.97
N THR A 60 -28.42 -7.73 -22.77
CA THR A 60 -27.75 -6.71 -23.61
C THR A 60 -26.37 -6.32 -23.08
N VAL A 61 -26.06 -6.73 -21.84
CA VAL A 61 -24.74 -6.72 -21.21
C VAL A 61 -24.54 -8.10 -20.60
N ASP A 62 -23.34 -8.65 -20.67
CA ASP A 62 -23.08 -10.06 -20.32
C ASP A 62 -22.88 -10.26 -18.81
N LEU A 63 -22.13 -9.33 -18.21
CA LEU A 63 -21.67 -9.35 -16.82
C LEU A 63 -21.90 -7.98 -16.16
N ALA A 64 -22.14 -7.95 -14.85
CA ALA A 64 -22.08 -6.72 -14.07
C ALA A 64 -21.44 -6.89 -12.69
N TRP A 65 -20.59 -5.93 -12.33
CA TRP A 65 -19.99 -5.76 -11.01
C TRP A 65 -20.62 -4.53 -10.35
N VAL A 66 -21.67 -4.74 -9.56
CA VAL A 66 -22.59 -3.67 -9.13
C VAL A 66 -23.18 -3.92 -7.74
N THR A 67 -23.69 -2.85 -7.13
CA THR A 67 -24.59 -2.94 -5.97
C THR A 67 -26.02 -3.26 -6.44
N PRO A 68 -26.60 -4.42 -6.09
CA PRO A 68 -27.96 -4.80 -6.48
C PRO A 68 -29.01 -3.98 -5.72
N THR A 69 -30.14 -3.68 -6.35
CA THR A 69 -31.20 -2.89 -5.70
C THR A 69 -32.19 -3.77 -4.94
N VAL A 70 -32.65 -3.30 -3.77
CA VAL A 70 -33.75 -3.94 -3.02
C VAL A 70 -35.12 -3.82 -3.73
N THR A 71 -35.21 -3.06 -4.82
CA THR A 71 -36.42 -3.01 -5.66
C THR A 71 -36.48 -4.23 -6.58
N ASP A 72 -35.33 -4.64 -7.12
CA ASP A 72 -35.20 -5.83 -7.97
C ASP A 72 -35.12 -7.12 -7.13
N PHE A 73 -34.49 -7.05 -5.95
CA PHE A 73 -34.25 -8.17 -5.03
C PHE A 73 -34.66 -7.83 -3.58
N PRO A 74 -35.98 -7.85 -3.24
CA PRO A 74 -36.46 -7.40 -1.93
C PRO A 74 -35.89 -8.15 -0.71
N ALA A 75 -35.49 -9.42 -0.86
CA ALA A 75 -34.89 -10.18 0.22
C ALA A 75 -33.53 -9.61 0.68
N LEU A 76 -32.82 -8.87 -0.18
CA LEU A 76 -31.55 -8.23 0.16
C LEU A 76 -31.71 -7.12 1.19
N GLU A 77 -32.91 -6.52 1.35
CA GLU A 77 -33.13 -5.49 2.38
C GLU A 77 -32.77 -6.01 3.78
N ALA A 78 -32.97 -7.31 4.03
CA ALA A 78 -32.65 -7.95 5.30
C ALA A 78 -31.15 -7.88 5.65
N VAL A 79 -30.27 -7.98 4.66
CA VAL A 79 -28.81 -7.86 4.84
C VAL A 79 -28.31 -6.41 4.72
N THR A 80 -29.21 -5.43 4.73
CA THR A 80 -28.92 -3.98 4.79
C THR A 80 -29.48 -3.30 6.06
N LEU A 81 -29.94 -4.09 7.03
CA LEU A 81 -30.52 -3.59 8.28
C LEU A 81 -29.43 -3.05 9.23
N PRO A 82 -29.75 -2.05 10.08
CA PRO A 82 -28.77 -1.34 10.91
C PRO A 82 -28.11 -2.20 11.98
N MET A 83 -26.90 -1.78 12.36
CA MET A 83 -25.94 -2.54 13.18
C MET A 83 -25.64 -3.88 12.50
N GLY A 84 -25.38 -3.76 11.19
CA GLY A 84 -25.44 -4.83 10.23
C GLY A 84 -24.17 -5.66 10.16
N PHE A 85 -23.89 -6.13 8.96
CA PHE A 85 -22.88 -7.14 8.70
C PHE A 85 -21.52 -6.48 8.48
N ASP A 86 -20.53 -6.98 9.22
CA ASP A 86 -19.10 -6.77 8.99
C ASP A 86 -18.73 -7.18 7.54
N PRO A 87 -17.86 -6.41 6.84
CA PRO A 87 -17.40 -6.76 5.51
C PRO A 87 -16.52 -8.00 5.42
N GLY A 88 -15.86 -8.39 6.51
CA GLY A 88 -14.85 -9.45 6.61
C GLY A 88 -15.22 -10.79 5.96
N GLY A 89 -14.19 -11.57 5.62
CA GLY A 89 -14.30 -12.65 4.67
C GLY A 89 -15.20 -13.82 5.08
N ALA A 90 -15.37 -14.05 6.39
CA ALA A 90 -16.34 -15.04 6.89
C ALA A 90 -17.79 -14.62 6.57
N THR A 91 -18.11 -13.36 6.82
CA THR A 91 -19.44 -12.77 6.64
C THR A 91 -19.78 -12.63 5.14
N SER A 92 -18.82 -12.18 4.33
CA SER A 92 -18.97 -12.13 2.87
C SER A 92 -19.05 -13.52 2.22
N SER A 93 -18.36 -14.54 2.76
CA SER A 93 -18.53 -15.93 2.32
C SER A 93 -19.92 -16.50 2.62
N ALA A 94 -20.46 -16.22 3.81
CA ALA A 94 -21.81 -16.61 4.19
C ALA A 94 -22.89 -15.90 3.36
N LEU A 95 -22.67 -14.63 3.00
CA LEU A 95 -23.50 -13.92 2.02
C LEU A 95 -23.51 -14.67 0.68
N PHE A 96 -22.35 -14.93 0.08
CA PHE A 96 -22.27 -15.60 -1.23
C PHE A 96 -22.93 -16.99 -1.25
N ALA A 97 -22.76 -17.77 -0.18
CA ALA A 97 -23.37 -19.10 -0.06
C ALA A 97 -24.92 -19.08 -0.07
N ASN A 98 -25.55 -17.96 0.31
CA ASN A 98 -27.00 -17.86 0.52
C ASN A 98 -27.70 -16.84 -0.38
N ILE A 99 -26.99 -15.87 -0.95
CA ILE A 99 -27.56 -14.75 -1.74
C ILE A 99 -28.34 -15.22 -2.98
N GLN A 100 -28.01 -16.39 -3.54
CA GLN A 100 -28.75 -17.01 -4.64
C GLN A 100 -30.25 -17.23 -4.30
N SER A 101 -30.59 -17.36 -3.01
CA SER A 101 -31.97 -17.50 -2.55
C SER A 101 -32.81 -16.22 -2.73
N ALA A 102 -32.17 -15.05 -2.88
CA ALA A 102 -32.81 -13.73 -2.99
C ALA A 102 -33.42 -13.41 -4.37
N GLY A 103 -33.75 -14.43 -5.17
CA GLY A 103 -34.45 -14.29 -6.45
C GLY A 103 -33.60 -14.06 -7.70
N PHE A 104 -32.26 -14.01 -7.62
CA PHE A 104 -31.38 -13.83 -8.79
C PHE A 104 -31.66 -14.80 -9.94
N ALA A 105 -31.79 -16.09 -9.64
CA ALA A 105 -32.11 -17.11 -10.64
C ALA A 105 -33.48 -16.91 -11.31
N ALA A 106 -34.47 -16.33 -10.60
CA ALA A 106 -35.79 -16.03 -11.16
C ALA A 106 -35.77 -14.84 -12.14
N GLN A 107 -34.81 -13.91 -11.97
CA GLN A 107 -34.52 -12.83 -12.92
C GLN A 107 -33.58 -13.27 -14.05
N GLY A 108 -33.19 -14.55 -14.13
CA GLY A 108 -32.27 -15.04 -15.15
C GLY A 108 -30.82 -14.60 -14.94
N LEU A 109 -30.40 -14.40 -13.69
CA LEU A 109 -29.01 -14.07 -13.32
C LEU A 109 -28.32 -15.23 -12.58
N THR A 110 -27.01 -15.35 -12.79
CA THR A 110 -26.12 -16.26 -12.06
C THR A 110 -25.13 -15.41 -11.26
N VAL A 111 -25.20 -15.45 -9.93
CA VAL A 111 -24.22 -14.77 -9.07
C VAL A 111 -22.89 -15.55 -9.08
N LEU A 112 -21.78 -14.89 -9.41
CA LEU A 112 -20.43 -15.46 -9.49
C LEU A 112 -19.57 -15.13 -8.25
N ALA A 113 -19.83 -13.99 -7.60
CA ALA A 113 -19.27 -13.57 -6.32
C ALA A 113 -20.22 -12.59 -5.62
N ALA A 114 -20.18 -12.51 -4.29
CA ALA A 114 -20.92 -11.51 -3.51
C ALA A 114 -20.21 -11.21 -2.18
N TRP A 115 -20.12 -9.95 -1.81
CA TRP A 115 -19.42 -9.47 -0.61
C TRP A 115 -20.12 -8.21 -0.08
N PHE A 116 -19.78 -7.73 1.11
CA PHE A 116 -20.30 -6.46 1.62
C PHE A 116 -19.35 -5.29 1.28
N GLN A 117 -19.92 -4.09 1.12
CA GLN A 117 -19.15 -2.85 1.05
C GLN A 117 -18.67 -2.36 2.43
N GLU A 118 -17.82 -1.33 2.41
CA GLU A 118 -17.40 -0.53 3.56
C GLU A 118 -18.57 -0.13 4.49
N PRO A 119 -18.38 -0.25 5.82
CA PRO A 119 -19.17 0.42 6.86
C PRO A 119 -19.51 1.89 6.55
N ALA A 120 -20.78 2.27 6.70
CA ALA A 120 -21.15 3.67 6.72
C ALA A 120 -20.85 4.37 8.05
N ILE A 121 -20.48 5.63 7.90
CA ILE A 121 -20.26 6.65 8.92
C ILE A 121 -21.34 7.74 8.82
N LEU A 122 -21.47 8.54 9.87
CA LEU A 122 -22.18 9.83 9.80
C LEU A 122 -21.14 10.96 9.80
N ILE A 123 -21.21 11.88 8.84
CA ILE A 123 -20.31 13.04 8.76
C ILE A 123 -21.10 14.30 8.41
N GLY A 124 -20.76 15.43 9.04
CA GLY A 124 -21.43 16.71 8.83
C GLY A 124 -21.24 17.67 9.99
N THR A 125 -22.26 18.49 10.25
CA THR A 125 -22.43 19.31 11.46
C THR A 125 -23.05 18.43 12.56
N LEU A 126 -22.23 17.86 13.45
CA LEU A 126 -22.63 16.86 14.43
C LEU A 126 -22.15 17.20 15.86
N GLY A 127 -22.90 16.74 16.86
CA GLY A 127 -22.51 16.89 18.26
C GLY A 127 -21.29 16.04 18.65
N SER A 128 -20.60 16.39 19.73
CA SER A 128 -19.41 15.65 20.21
C SER A 128 -19.73 14.42 21.07
N SER A 129 -21.00 14.14 21.36
CA SER A 129 -21.38 13.08 22.31
C SER A 129 -21.56 11.69 21.67
N GLY A 130 -21.87 11.65 20.36
CA GLY A 130 -22.24 10.42 19.65
C GLY A 130 -23.53 9.77 20.15
N ALA A 131 -24.32 10.44 20.99
CA ALA A 131 -25.54 9.87 21.57
C ALA A 131 -26.69 9.82 20.56
N LEU A 132 -27.47 8.73 20.58
CA LEU A 132 -28.66 8.56 19.74
C LEU A 132 -29.67 9.71 19.90
N SER A 133 -29.74 10.35 21.08
CA SER A 133 -30.57 11.52 21.33
C SER A 133 -30.26 12.72 20.43
N ASP A 134 -28.99 12.84 20.01
CA ASP A 134 -28.48 14.00 19.29
C ASP A 134 -28.88 13.96 17.81
N LEU A 135 -29.39 12.82 17.32
CA LEU A 135 -30.08 12.73 16.02
C LEU A 135 -31.39 13.53 15.97
N SER A 136 -31.99 13.88 17.12
CA SER A 136 -33.34 14.43 17.17
C SER A 136 -33.43 15.80 16.51
N GLY A 137 -34.05 15.82 15.32
CA GLY A 137 -34.22 17.03 14.51
C GLY A 137 -33.11 17.29 13.49
N LEU A 138 -32.03 16.51 13.48
CA LEU A 138 -31.03 16.57 12.41
C LEU A 138 -31.63 16.07 11.10
N LYS A 139 -31.35 16.78 10.01
CA LYS A 139 -31.65 16.36 8.64
C LYS A 139 -30.46 15.59 8.09
N ILE A 140 -30.63 14.28 7.91
CA ILE A 140 -29.55 13.42 7.42
C ILE A 140 -29.79 13.09 5.95
N ALA A 141 -28.87 13.54 5.11
CA ALA A 141 -28.80 13.17 3.71
C ALA A 141 -28.54 11.68 3.55
N HIS A 142 -29.26 11.06 2.61
CA HIS A 142 -28.95 9.71 2.13
C HIS A 142 -29.20 9.64 0.62
N TYR A 143 -28.43 8.79 -0.05
CA TYR A 143 -28.63 8.40 -1.44
C TYR A 143 -29.14 6.95 -1.57
N GLY A 144 -29.22 6.22 -0.44
CA GLY A 144 -29.90 4.93 -0.34
C GLY A 144 -31.42 5.03 -0.50
N GLY A 145 -32.08 3.87 -0.61
CA GLY A 145 -33.52 3.77 -0.86
C GLY A 145 -34.41 4.09 0.34
N SER A 146 -35.70 3.74 0.23
CA SER A 146 -36.71 3.97 1.27
C SER A 146 -36.44 3.29 2.61
N TYR A 147 -35.61 2.23 2.63
CA TYR A 147 -35.17 1.53 3.84
C TYR A 147 -34.23 2.40 4.67
N THR A 148 -33.23 3.07 4.05
CA THR A 148 -32.34 4.02 4.73
C THR A 148 -33.12 5.18 5.35
N ALA A 149 -34.13 5.69 4.64
CA ALA A 149 -35.03 6.71 5.17
C ALA A 149 -35.84 6.21 6.38
N GLY A 150 -36.40 4.99 6.29
CA GLY A 150 -37.18 4.38 7.36
C GLY A 150 -36.35 4.13 8.63
N MET A 151 -35.11 3.68 8.45
CA MET A 151 -34.13 3.48 9.51
C MET A 151 -33.75 4.79 10.21
N LEU A 152 -33.33 5.81 9.46
CA LEU A 152 -32.98 7.13 10.02
C LEU A 152 -34.17 7.76 10.77
N SER A 153 -35.38 7.60 10.24
CA SER A 153 -36.62 8.04 10.91
C SER A 153 -36.87 7.29 12.22
N ALA A 154 -36.59 5.98 12.28
CA ALA A 154 -36.77 5.16 13.47
C ALA A 154 -35.71 5.45 14.56
N LEU A 155 -34.51 5.88 14.15
CA LEU A 155 -33.43 6.33 15.02
C LEU A 155 -33.61 7.80 15.48
N GLY A 156 -34.60 8.54 14.94
CA GLY A 156 -35.00 9.87 15.41
C GLY A 156 -34.54 11.05 14.54
N ALA A 157 -33.80 10.79 13.45
CA ALA A 157 -33.40 11.79 12.47
C ALA A 157 -34.52 12.08 11.45
N THR A 158 -34.38 13.18 10.72
CA THR A 158 -35.20 13.50 9.54
C THR A 158 -34.42 13.10 8.28
N PRO A 159 -34.76 12.01 7.59
CA PRO A 159 -34.07 11.63 6.36
C PRO A 159 -34.37 12.61 5.22
N VAL A 160 -33.37 12.91 4.41
CA VAL A 160 -33.48 13.70 3.17
C VAL A 160 -32.82 12.92 2.04
N PHE A 161 -33.60 12.49 1.05
CA PHE A 161 -33.03 11.87 -0.14
C PHE A 161 -32.36 12.95 -1.02
N LEU A 162 -31.09 12.75 -1.36
CA LEU A 162 -30.34 13.59 -2.30
C LEU A 162 -29.52 12.71 -3.27
N PRO A 163 -29.42 13.08 -4.56
CA PRO A 163 -28.43 12.50 -5.46
C PRO A 163 -27.02 12.69 -4.92
N PHE A 164 -26.14 11.70 -5.10
CA PHE A 164 -24.78 11.71 -4.56
C PHE A 164 -24.03 13.02 -4.85
N THR A 165 -24.12 13.54 -6.08
CA THR A 165 -23.46 14.78 -6.52
C THR A 165 -23.97 16.08 -5.90
N GLU A 166 -25.13 16.07 -5.21
CA GLU A 166 -25.71 17.27 -4.60
C GLU A 166 -25.33 17.44 -3.11
N ILE A 167 -24.81 16.37 -2.48
CA ILE A 167 -24.61 16.25 -1.03
C ILE A 167 -23.68 17.34 -0.47
N TYR A 168 -22.49 17.52 -1.05
CA TYR A 168 -21.55 18.57 -0.64
C TYR A 168 -22.21 19.96 -0.59
N SER A 169 -22.96 20.31 -1.64
CA SER A 169 -23.63 21.62 -1.74
C SER A 169 -24.77 21.78 -0.72
N ALA A 170 -25.46 20.68 -0.38
CA ALA A 170 -26.54 20.67 0.58
C ALA A 170 -26.03 20.80 2.03
N LEU A 171 -24.88 20.21 2.35
CA LEU A 171 -24.17 20.41 3.62
C LEU A 171 -23.64 21.85 3.72
N GLN A 172 -22.91 22.32 2.71
CA GLN A 172 -22.35 23.68 2.66
C GLN A 172 -23.40 24.79 2.84
N THR A 173 -24.65 24.53 2.42
CA THR A 173 -25.76 25.49 2.51
C THR A 173 -26.71 25.25 3.70
N GLY A 174 -26.47 24.24 4.54
CA GLY A 174 -27.33 23.89 5.68
C GLY A 174 -28.74 23.40 5.28
N VAL A 175 -28.88 22.87 4.06
CA VAL A 175 -30.11 22.20 3.62
C VAL A 175 -30.29 20.88 4.38
N VAL A 176 -29.18 20.18 4.60
CA VAL A 176 -29.01 18.99 5.45
C VAL A 176 -27.89 19.26 6.46
N ASP A 177 -27.95 18.60 7.62
CA ASP A 177 -26.99 18.82 8.71
C ASP A 177 -25.85 17.78 8.66
N ALA A 178 -26.12 16.55 8.21
CA ALA A 178 -25.13 15.50 8.02
C ALA A 178 -25.50 14.57 6.86
N VAL A 179 -24.58 13.68 6.46
CA VAL A 179 -24.80 12.60 5.49
C VAL A 179 -24.44 11.24 6.10
N LEU A 180 -25.26 10.23 5.80
CA LEU A 180 -24.91 8.82 5.99
C LEU A 180 -24.26 8.30 4.70
N THR A 181 -22.98 7.96 4.76
CA THR A 181 -22.14 7.57 3.61
C THR A 181 -20.94 6.75 4.11
N THR A 182 -20.10 6.22 3.22
CA THR A 182 -18.87 5.52 3.60
C THR A 182 -17.67 6.47 3.68
N ALA A 183 -16.56 6.04 4.29
CA ALA A 183 -15.39 6.90 4.46
C ALA A 183 -14.77 7.32 3.12
N SER A 184 -14.59 6.38 2.18
CA SER A 184 -14.03 6.67 0.86
C SER A 184 -14.92 7.64 0.04
N ALA A 185 -16.24 7.50 0.17
CA ALA A 185 -17.23 8.35 -0.49
C ALA A 185 -17.25 9.78 0.10
N ALA A 186 -17.10 9.92 1.42
CA ALA A 186 -16.96 11.22 2.07
C ALA A 186 -15.66 11.93 1.70
N TYR A 187 -14.54 11.20 1.66
CA TYR A 187 -13.24 11.75 1.31
C TYR A 187 -13.17 12.19 -0.17
N SER A 188 -13.58 11.32 -1.09
CA SER A 188 -13.58 11.62 -2.54
C SER A 188 -14.48 12.80 -2.94
N GLN A 189 -15.57 13.05 -2.21
CA GLN A 189 -16.41 14.25 -2.37
C GLN A 189 -15.94 15.47 -1.57
N ARG A 190 -14.85 15.36 -0.80
CA ARG A 190 -14.34 16.40 0.08
C ARG A 190 -15.31 16.88 1.15
N ILE A 191 -16.17 15.98 1.64
CA ILE A 191 -17.21 16.29 2.63
C ILE A 191 -16.61 16.84 3.93
N TYR A 192 -15.35 16.49 4.23
CA TYR A 192 -14.56 17.05 5.34
C TYR A 192 -14.38 18.59 5.26
N GLU A 193 -14.41 19.22 4.07
CA GLU A 193 -14.30 20.69 3.94
C GLU A 193 -15.54 21.42 4.49
N VAL A 194 -16.66 20.71 4.67
CA VAL A 194 -17.98 21.26 5.03
C VAL A 194 -18.60 20.54 6.24
N SER A 195 -17.77 19.91 7.07
CA SER A 195 -18.17 19.12 8.24
C SER A 195 -17.38 19.55 9.48
N ASP A 196 -17.95 19.42 10.67
CA ASP A 196 -17.27 19.64 11.95
C ASP A 196 -17.04 18.35 12.75
N ALA A 197 -17.72 17.25 12.41
CA ALA A 197 -17.48 15.96 13.05
C ALA A 197 -17.86 14.74 12.18
N VAL A 198 -17.21 13.61 12.47
CA VAL A 198 -17.51 12.27 11.96
C VAL A 198 -17.79 11.33 13.13
N TRP A 199 -18.83 10.51 13.01
CA TRP A 199 -19.22 9.49 13.97
C TRP A 199 -19.08 8.08 13.36
N SER A 200 -18.44 7.19 14.11
CA SER A 200 -18.26 5.76 13.80
C SER A 200 -18.47 4.92 15.07
N PHE A 201 -18.62 3.60 14.95
CA PHE A 201 -18.75 2.69 16.10
C PHE A 201 -17.42 2.01 16.41
N ALA A 202 -17.11 1.87 17.70
CA ALA A 202 -15.79 1.41 18.16
C ALA A 202 -15.49 -0.06 17.88
N ASP A 203 -16.51 -0.88 17.60
CA ASP A 203 -16.43 -2.30 17.30
C ASP A 203 -16.52 -2.61 15.79
N GLY A 204 -16.47 -1.59 14.92
CA GLY A 204 -16.64 -1.74 13.48
C GLY A 204 -18.08 -1.93 13.01
N SER A 205 -19.06 -1.98 13.90
CA SER A 205 -20.47 -2.08 13.50
C SER A 205 -20.95 -0.83 12.76
N SER A 206 -21.97 -0.95 11.91
CA SER A 206 -22.48 0.18 11.14
C SER A 206 -24.00 0.18 10.99
N LEU A 207 -24.56 1.39 10.89
CA LEU A 207 -25.96 1.61 10.54
C LEU A 207 -26.29 1.19 9.11
N TYR A 208 -25.29 1.06 8.23
CA TYR A 208 -25.52 0.70 6.83
C TYR A 208 -24.28 0.03 6.24
N THR A 209 -24.43 -1.24 5.89
CA THR A 209 -23.61 -1.94 4.89
C THR A 209 -24.54 -2.45 3.78
N GLN A 210 -23.99 -2.69 2.59
CA GLN A 210 -24.74 -3.19 1.44
C GLN A 210 -24.04 -4.42 0.83
N PRO A 211 -24.79 -5.43 0.38
CA PRO A 211 -24.21 -6.46 -0.47
C PRO A 211 -23.82 -5.84 -1.82
N ARG A 212 -22.76 -6.35 -2.42
CA ARG A 212 -22.33 -6.12 -3.80
C ARG A 212 -22.20 -7.46 -4.50
N VAL A 213 -22.38 -7.48 -5.82
CA VAL A 213 -22.40 -8.72 -6.60
C VAL A 213 -21.61 -8.60 -7.89
N LEU A 214 -21.00 -9.71 -8.27
CA LEU A 214 -20.67 -10.01 -9.65
C LEU A 214 -21.72 -10.98 -10.19
N VAL A 215 -22.46 -10.58 -11.22
CA VAL A 215 -23.52 -11.38 -11.86
C VAL A 215 -23.27 -11.56 -13.35
N ALA A 216 -23.65 -12.73 -13.87
CA ALA A 216 -23.73 -13.04 -15.29
C ALA A 216 -25.19 -13.24 -15.73
N ASN A 217 -25.51 -12.92 -16.98
CA ASN A 217 -26.76 -13.37 -17.59
C ASN A 217 -26.77 -14.92 -17.69
N THR A 218 -27.78 -15.58 -17.13
CA THR A 218 -27.87 -17.05 -17.06
C THR A 218 -28.04 -17.70 -18.43
N ALA A 219 -28.65 -17.04 -19.41
CA ALA A 219 -28.77 -17.60 -20.76
C ALA A 219 -27.43 -17.56 -21.51
N MET A 220 -26.65 -16.50 -21.33
CA MET A 220 -25.25 -16.41 -21.80
C MET A 220 -24.39 -17.46 -21.09
N PHE A 221 -24.41 -17.50 -19.75
CA PHE A 221 -23.59 -18.43 -18.96
C PHE A 221 -23.88 -19.90 -19.31
N ASN A 222 -25.15 -20.27 -19.55
CA ASN A 222 -25.52 -21.63 -19.96
C ASN A 222 -25.27 -21.95 -21.44
N ALA A 223 -24.93 -20.96 -22.28
CA ALA A 223 -24.53 -21.19 -23.67
C ALA A 223 -23.05 -21.54 -23.80
N LEU A 224 -22.23 -21.22 -22.80
CA LEU A 224 -20.82 -21.59 -22.70
C LEU A 224 -20.63 -23.10 -22.57
N SER A 225 -19.53 -23.62 -23.10
CA SER A 225 -19.08 -24.99 -22.80
C SER A 225 -18.66 -25.12 -21.33
N PRO A 226 -18.58 -26.34 -20.76
CA PRO A 226 -18.13 -26.52 -19.38
C PRO A 226 -16.72 -25.99 -19.09
N ALA A 227 -15.84 -25.95 -20.11
CA ALA A 227 -14.51 -25.38 -19.98
C ALA A 227 -14.56 -23.84 -19.91
N GLU A 228 -15.40 -23.20 -20.75
CA GLU A 228 -15.64 -21.76 -20.73
C GLU A 228 -16.38 -21.31 -19.44
N GLN A 229 -17.31 -22.11 -18.92
CA GLN A 229 -17.93 -21.86 -17.60
C GLN A 229 -16.89 -21.93 -16.48
N GLN A 230 -16.00 -22.91 -16.51
CA GLN A 230 -14.94 -23.05 -15.51
C GLN A 230 -13.89 -21.94 -15.62
N ALA A 231 -13.56 -21.52 -16.84
CA ALA A 231 -12.72 -20.36 -17.14
C ALA A 231 -13.26 -19.07 -16.50
N LEU A 232 -14.53 -18.74 -16.78
CA LEU A 232 -15.18 -17.53 -16.25
C LEU A 232 -15.34 -17.55 -14.71
N LEU A 233 -15.36 -18.72 -14.09
CA LEU A 233 -15.39 -18.91 -12.64
C LEU A 233 -14.00 -18.97 -11.98
N ALA A 234 -12.92 -19.15 -12.73
CA ALA A 234 -11.59 -19.30 -12.15
C ALA A 234 -11.12 -18.06 -11.36
N PRO A 235 -11.36 -16.81 -11.80
CA PRO A 235 -10.99 -15.64 -11.02
C PRO A 235 -11.80 -15.48 -9.72
N THR A 236 -13.03 -16.00 -9.62
CA THR A 236 -13.80 -15.99 -8.35
C THR A 236 -13.45 -17.16 -7.42
N GLN A 237 -12.65 -18.12 -7.90
CA GLN A 237 -12.05 -19.18 -7.07
C GLN A 237 -10.70 -18.76 -6.49
N SER A 238 -9.94 -17.90 -7.17
CA SER A 238 -8.71 -17.29 -6.66
C SER A 238 -9.01 -16.06 -5.80
N VAL A 239 -9.81 -15.11 -6.31
CA VAL A 239 -10.31 -13.95 -5.57
C VAL A 239 -11.70 -14.29 -5.04
N THR A 240 -11.73 -15.03 -3.93
CA THR A 240 -12.99 -15.51 -3.35
C THR A 240 -13.84 -14.38 -2.78
N SER A 241 -15.15 -14.60 -2.63
CA SER A 241 -16.04 -13.69 -1.90
C SER A 241 -15.55 -13.36 -0.48
N GLY A 242 -14.82 -14.27 0.17
CA GLY A 242 -14.16 -13.99 1.45
C GLY A 242 -13.03 -12.99 1.29
N THR A 243 -12.10 -13.27 0.37
CA THR A 243 -10.96 -12.39 0.04
C THR A 243 -11.39 -10.98 -0.39
N LEU A 244 -12.50 -10.86 -1.12
CA LEU A 244 -13.10 -9.56 -1.46
C LEU A 244 -13.59 -8.82 -0.20
N GLY A 245 -14.15 -9.53 0.77
CA GLY A 245 -14.55 -9.00 2.07
C GLY A 245 -13.36 -8.52 2.90
N ASP A 246 -12.35 -9.38 3.10
CA ASP A 246 -11.12 -9.06 3.85
C ASP A 246 -10.39 -7.84 3.24
N THR A 247 -10.42 -7.69 1.90
CA THR A 247 -9.82 -6.53 1.22
C THR A 247 -10.63 -5.26 1.45
N VAL A 248 -11.96 -5.35 1.52
CA VAL A 248 -12.82 -4.20 1.86
C VAL A 248 -12.61 -3.78 3.32
N GLU A 249 -12.55 -4.72 4.25
CA GLU A 249 -12.32 -4.48 5.69
C GLU A 249 -10.98 -3.75 5.92
N SER A 250 -9.90 -4.24 5.32
CA SER A 250 -8.56 -3.62 5.44
C SER A 250 -8.45 -2.25 4.75
N THR A 251 -9.18 -2.03 3.65
CA THR A 251 -9.21 -0.74 2.95
C THR A 251 -10.04 0.30 3.71
N ASP A 252 -11.19 -0.09 4.27
CA ASP A 252 -12.10 0.79 5.04
C ASP A 252 -11.40 1.45 6.23
N ALA A 253 -10.63 0.68 6.99
CA ALA A 253 -9.82 1.20 8.09
C ALA A 253 -8.86 2.31 7.63
N SER A 254 -8.26 2.15 6.45
CA SER A 254 -7.32 3.11 5.85
C SER A 254 -8.04 4.38 5.35
N ASP A 255 -9.16 4.21 4.64
CA ASP A 255 -9.99 5.31 4.14
C ASP A 255 -10.62 6.13 5.28
N PHE A 256 -11.05 5.47 6.36
CA PHE A 256 -11.55 6.14 7.57
C PHE A 256 -10.46 6.93 8.28
N LEU A 257 -9.25 6.37 8.44
CA LEU A 257 -8.12 7.09 9.04
C LEU A 257 -7.68 8.30 8.21
N LEU A 258 -7.72 8.21 6.89
CA LEU A 258 -7.46 9.34 5.99
C LEU A 258 -8.49 10.47 6.18
N LEU A 259 -9.78 10.14 6.14
CA LEU A 259 -10.86 11.09 6.37
C LEU A 259 -10.81 11.73 7.76
N ALA A 260 -10.56 10.91 8.79
CA ALA A 260 -10.45 11.32 10.18
C ALA A 260 -9.33 12.33 10.39
N ARG A 261 -8.11 12.03 9.89
CA ARG A 261 -6.95 12.95 9.96
C ARG A 261 -7.25 14.27 9.25
N THR A 262 -7.75 14.24 8.02
CA THR A 262 -8.07 15.45 7.25
C THR A 262 -9.13 16.32 7.95
N LEU A 263 -10.16 15.71 8.54
CA LEU A 263 -11.19 16.44 9.29
C LEU A 263 -10.63 17.07 10.58
N MET A 264 -9.78 16.35 11.32
CA MET A 264 -9.16 16.86 12.55
C MET A 264 -8.15 18.00 12.26
N ALA A 265 -7.38 17.91 11.17
CA ALA A 265 -6.52 19.01 10.70
C ALA A 265 -7.32 20.28 10.36
N GLY A 266 -8.55 20.12 9.85
CA GLY A 266 -9.52 21.21 9.66
C GLY A 266 -10.15 21.76 10.95
N GLY A 267 -9.83 21.19 12.12
CA GLY A 267 -10.40 21.55 13.42
C GLY A 267 -11.71 20.82 13.77
N GLY A 268 -12.10 19.81 12.98
CA GLY A 268 -13.23 18.94 13.26
C GLY A 268 -12.91 17.80 14.25
N GLN A 269 -13.90 16.95 14.53
CA GLN A 269 -13.82 15.92 15.57
C GLN A 269 -14.15 14.52 15.06
N VAL A 270 -13.47 13.51 15.63
CA VAL A 270 -13.79 12.10 15.43
C VAL A 270 -14.45 11.57 16.70
N VAL A 271 -15.68 11.06 16.59
CA VAL A 271 -16.45 10.55 17.72
C VAL A 271 -16.64 9.04 17.58
N SER A 272 -15.96 8.28 18.43
CA SER A 272 -16.10 6.83 18.51
C SER A 272 -17.23 6.44 19.45
N ILE A 273 -18.37 6.06 18.88
CA ILE A 273 -19.55 5.57 19.60
C ILE A 273 -19.22 4.21 20.23
N SER A 274 -19.28 4.13 21.56
CA SER A 274 -18.86 2.96 22.34
C SER A 274 -19.69 2.76 23.61
N GLY A 275 -19.60 1.57 24.21
CA GLY A 275 -20.15 1.26 25.53
C GLY A 275 -21.66 1.58 25.65
N ALA A 276 -22.06 2.20 26.77
CA ALA A 276 -23.46 2.54 27.02
C ALA A 276 -24.09 3.49 25.97
N THR A 277 -23.29 4.28 25.27
CA THR A 277 -23.77 5.10 24.14
C THR A 277 -24.13 4.18 22.98
N GLN A 278 -23.24 3.25 22.62
CA GLN A 278 -23.47 2.25 21.59
C GLN A 278 -24.64 1.32 21.92
N ASP A 279 -24.75 0.83 23.16
CA ASP A 279 -25.86 -0.02 23.61
C ASP A 279 -27.24 0.60 23.30
N ALA A 280 -27.36 1.93 23.39
CA ALA A 280 -28.58 2.66 23.06
C ALA A 280 -28.87 2.65 21.55
N TRP A 281 -27.85 2.84 20.71
CA TRP A 281 -27.95 2.69 19.25
C TRP A 281 -28.34 1.27 18.87
N THR A 282 -27.61 0.26 19.38
CA THR A 282 -27.87 -1.16 19.12
C THR A 282 -29.28 -1.56 19.55
N THR A 283 -29.75 -1.10 20.71
CA THR A 283 -31.14 -1.37 21.17
C THR A 283 -32.20 -0.77 20.25
N ALA A 284 -32.02 0.48 19.80
CA ALA A 284 -32.96 1.14 18.90
C ALA A 284 -32.96 0.51 17.50
N ALA A 285 -31.77 0.26 16.95
CA ALA A 285 -31.58 -0.45 15.69
C ALA A 285 -32.19 -1.85 15.73
N GLN A 286 -31.93 -2.65 16.76
CA GLN A 286 -32.49 -4.00 16.90
C GLN A 286 -34.03 -3.98 16.95
N SER A 287 -34.63 -2.98 17.60
CA SER A 287 -36.09 -2.81 17.61
C SER A 287 -36.65 -2.54 16.21
N TYR A 288 -35.94 -1.74 15.40
CA TYR A 288 -36.28 -1.50 14.00
C TYR A 288 -36.07 -2.77 13.15
N THR A 289 -34.88 -3.39 13.22
CA THR A 289 -34.48 -4.62 12.53
C THR A 289 -35.49 -5.75 12.77
N ASN A 290 -35.85 -6.04 14.03
CA ASN A 290 -36.85 -7.05 14.38
C ASN A 290 -38.22 -6.75 13.75
N THR A 291 -38.65 -5.48 13.78
CA THR A 291 -39.92 -5.03 13.20
C THR A 291 -39.93 -5.14 11.68
N ARG A 292 -38.81 -4.80 11.04
CA ARG A 292 -38.69 -4.76 9.58
C ARG A 292 -38.51 -6.16 9.00
N LEU A 293 -37.65 -7.00 9.59
CA LEU A 293 -37.40 -8.36 9.14
C LEU A 293 -38.67 -9.23 9.16
N ALA A 294 -39.53 -9.05 10.16
CA ALA A 294 -40.85 -9.67 10.23
C ALA A 294 -41.82 -9.25 9.09
N GLN A 295 -41.56 -8.13 8.41
CA GLN A 295 -42.33 -7.65 7.24
C GLN A 295 -41.75 -8.14 5.90
N LEU A 296 -40.45 -8.45 5.84
CA LEU A 296 -39.75 -8.85 4.61
C LEU A 296 -40.03 -10.31 4.21
N GLY A 297 -40.57 -11.12 5.12
CA GLY A 297 -41.02 -12.48 4.83
C GLY A 297 -39.94 -13.56 5.00
N ALA A 298 -40.31 -14.81 4.70
CA ALA A 298 -39.52 -15.98 5.09
C ALA A 298 -38.18 -16.12 4.35
N GLU A 299 -38.11 -15.67 3.09
CA GLU A 299 -36.89 -15.68 2.26
C GLU A 299 -35.84 -14.72 2.82
N ALA A 300 -36.24 -13.47 3.06
CA ALA A 300 -35.43 -12.43 3.68
C ALA A 300 -34.96 -12.82 5.11
N GLN A 301 -35.85 -13.42 5.91
CA GLN A 301 -35.52 -13.96 7.23
C GLN A 301 -34.51 -15.12 7.16
N ALA A 302 -34.62 -16.00 6.17
CA ALA A 302 -33.68 -17.11 5.99
C ALA A 302 -32.30 -16.61 5.58
N LEU A 303 -32.22 -15.67 4.64
CA LEU A 303 -30.98 -15.02 4.23
C LEU A 303 -30.29 -14.32 5.42
N PHE A 304 -31.03 -13.50 6.17
CA PHE A 304 -30.51 -12.84 7.38
C PHE A 304 -29.94 -13.85 8.38
N ASN A 305 -30.72 -14.87 8.73
CA ASN A 305 -30.30 -15.87 9.71
C ASN A 305 -29.02 -16.60 9.26
N ALA A 306 -28.92 -16.97 7.98
CA ALA A 306 -27.78 -17.70 7.45
C ALA A 306 -26.49 -16.86 7.49
N VAL A 307 -26.56 -15.58 7.11
CA VAL A 307 -25.42 -14.67 7.20
C VAL A 307 -25.03 -14.40 8.67
N VAL A 308 -26.01 -14.16 9.57
CA VAL A 308 -25.75 -13.99 11.02
C VAL A 308 -25.09 -15.23 11.63
N SER A 309 -25.43 -16.44 11.18
CA SER A 309 -24.82 -17.67 11.67
C SER A 309 -23.49 -18.06 11.00
N GLY A 310 -23.03 -17.30 9.99
CA GLY A 310 -21.85 -17.67 9.20
C GLY A 310 -22.04 -18.96 8.38
N ASP A 311 -23.28 -19.28 7.96
CA ASP A 311 -23.59 -20.55 7.30
C ASP A 311 -23.11 -20.56 5.84
N THR A 312 -21.99 -21.22 5.57
CA THR A 312 -21.45 -21.40 4.21
C THR A 312 -21.93 -22.68 3.52
N SER A 313 -22.89 -23.43 4.09
CA SER A 313 -23.25 -24.78 3.60
C SER A 313 -24.15 -24.80 2.36
N GLY A 314 -24.77 -23.67 2.00
CA GLY A 314 -25.42 -23.43 0.71
C GLY A 314 -26.73 -24.19 0.49
N GLY A 315 -27.86 -23.49 0.59
CA GLY A 315 -29.21 -24.03 0.39
C GLY A 315 -29.59 -24.40 -1.06
N GLY A 316 -28.85 -25.31 -1.70
CA GLY A 316 -29.04 -25.69 -3.10
C GLY A 316 -30.14 -26.73 -3.35
N THR A 317 -31.35 -26.30 -3.74
CA THR A 317 -32.38 -27.20 -4.27
C THR A 317 -32.33 -27.31 -5.81
N GLY A 318 -31.73 -28.40 -6.31
CA GLY A 318 -32.00 -28.95 -7.65
C GLY A 318 -30.83 -28.91 -8.65
N GLY A 319 -30.34 -30.09 -9.07
CA GLY A 319 -29.28 -30.20 -10.09
C GLY A 319 -28.99 -31.63 -10.58
N GLY A 320 -28.86 -32.58 -9.65
CA GLY A 320 -29.01 -34.03 -9.90
C GLY A 320 -27.82 -34.81 -10.50
N THR A 321 -27.39 -35.85 -9.79
CA THR A 321 -27.24 -37.22 -10.32
C THR A 321 -27.59 -38.22 -9.21
N GLY A 322 -28.10 -39.40 -9.55
CA GLY A 322 -28.71 -40.32 -8.57
C GLY A 322 -27.82 -41.50 -8.16
N GLY A 323 -27.99 -41.99 -6.91
CA GLY A 323 -27.45 -43.30 -6.51
C GLY A 323 -27.43 -43.60 -5.01
N GLY A 324 -28.38 -44.42 -4.53
CA GLY A 324 -28.04 -45.49 -3.57
C GLY A 324 -28.16 -45.29 -2.05
N SER A 325 -29.40 -45.44 -1.53
CA SER A 325 -29.76 -46.26 -0.33
C SER A 325 -29.36 -45.89 1.12
N GLY A 326 -30.36 -46.03 2.01
CA GLY A 326 -30.20 -46.25 3.46
C GLY A 326 -30.18 -44.97 4.32
N GLY A 327 -31.05 -44.72 5.29
CA GLY A 327 -32.12 -45.53 5.88
C GLY A 327 -31.95 -45.68 7.40
N GLY A 328 -32.54 -44.78 8.19
CA GLY A 328 -32.47 -44.83 9.66
C GLY A 328 -33.42 -43.84 10.33
N THR A 329 -34.38 -44.36 11.10
CA THR A 329 -35.46 -43.59 11.77
C THR A 329 -35.19 -43.37 13.25
N GLY A 330 -35.71 -42.29 13.84
CA GLY A 330 -35.74 -42.12 15.30
C GLY A 330 -36.29 -40.77 15.76
N GLY A 331 -37.59 -40.70 16.09
CA GLY A 331 -38.22 -39.51 16.68
C GLY A 331 -38.39 -39.63 18.20
N GLY A 332 -38.57 -38.49 18.87
CA GLY A 332 -38.86 -38.43 20.32
C GLY A 332 -39.49 -37.09 20.71
N THR A 333 -40.73 -37.12 21.18
CA THR A 333 -41.51 -35.94 21.61
C THR A 333 -41.50 -35.77 23.14
N GLY A 334 -41.63 -34.54 23.63
CA GLY A 334 -41.91 -34.28 25.05
C GLY A 334 -41.68 -32.83 25.47
N GLY A 335 -42.76 -32.07 25.67
CA GLY A 335 -42.68 -30.66 26.09
C GLY A 335 -42.84 -30.45 27.59
N GLY A 336 -42.48 -29.25 28.05
CA GLY A 336 -42.73 -28.74 29.40
C GLY A 336 -42.54 -27.23 29.42
N THR A 337 -43.60 -26.49 29.69
CA THR A 337 -43.59 -25.03 29.80
C THR A 337 -43.17 -24.60 31.20
N ASP A 338 -42.24 -23.66 31.32
CA ASP A 338 -42.31 -22.64 32.37
C ASP A 338 -41.62 -21.35 31.92
N GLY A 339 -42.20 -20.22 32.30
CA GLY A 339 -41.79 -18.90 31.82
C GLY A 339 -40.68 -18.28 32.66
N GLY A 340 -39.55 -17.96 32.03
CA GLY A 340 -38.49 -17.10 32.56
C GLY A 340 -37.99 -16.19 31.44
N THR A 341 -37.72 -14.93 31.74
CA THR A 341 -37.33 -13.90 30.76
C THR A 341 -35.97 -14.21 30.14
N GLY A 342 -35.97 -14.81 28.94
CA GLY A 342 -34.77 -15.07 28.17
C GLY A 342 -34.28 -13.82 27.44
N GLY A 343 -33.26 -13.17 27.98
CA GLY A 343 -32.37 -12.34 27.16
C GLY A 343 -31.52 -13.28 26.30
N GLY A 344 -31.72 -13.25 24.99
CA GLY A 344 -30.96 -14.07 24.04
C GLY A 344 -29.58 -13.48 23.79
N SER A 345 -28.63 -13.70 24.71
CA SER A 345 -27.22 -13.55 24.39
C SER A 345 -26.85 -14.59 23.32
N ASN A 346 -26.30 -14.13 22.20
CA ASN A 346 -25.82 -15.01 21.12
C ASN A 346 -24.77 -15.99 21.70
N PRO A 347 -24.87 -17.32 21.47
CA PRO A 347 -23.84 -18.24 21.93
C PRO A 347 -22.53 -17.97 21.17
N THR A 348 -21.54 -17.40 21.87
CA THR A 348 -20.20 -17.19 21.33
C THR A 348 -19.56 -18.52 20.91
N PRO A 349 -19.11 -18.67 19.64
CA PRO A 349 -18.29 -19.80 19.22
C PRO A 349 -16.98 -19.89 20.02
N ALA A 350 -16.49 -21.10 20.23
CA ALA A 350 -15.27 -21.35 21.01
C ALA A 350 -14.03 -20.83 20.28
N GLY A 351 -13.23 -20.00 20.96
CA GLY A 351 -12.12 -19.25 20.37
C GLY A 351 -10.72 -19.64 20.87
N THR A 352 -9.72 -19.25 20.09
CA THR A 352 -8.29 -19.39 20.36
C THR A 352 -7.84 -18.52 21.54
N TYR A 353 -6.89 -19.00 22.35
CA TYR A 353 -6.22 -18.17 23.36
C TYR A 353 -5.02 -17.44 22.76
N TYR A 354 -4.93 -16.13 22.98
CA TYR A 354 -3.73 -15.34 22.75
C TYR A 354 -3.32 -14.61 24.04
N ALA A 355 -2.02 -14.50 24.28
CA ALA A 355 -1.48 -13.60 25.29
C ALA A 355 -1.25 -12.24 24.63
N PHE A 356 -1.85 -11.17 25.17
CA PHE A 356 -1.54 -9.82 24.73
C PHE A 356 -0.36 -9.28 25.53
N VAL A 357 0.83 -9.56 25.01
CA VAL A 357 2.02 -8.76 25.28
C VAL A 357 2.06 -7.67 24.20
N PRO A 358 2.10 -6.37 24.53
CA PRO A 358 2.43 -5.33 23.56
C PRO A 358 3.78 -5.62 22.91
N ALA A 359 3.89 -5.47 21.58
CA ALA A 359 5.18 -5.56 20.89
C ALA A 359 6.24 -4.61 21.50
N ALA A 360 5.79 -3.46 22.02
CA ALA A 360 6.60 -2.48 22.73
C ALA A 360 7.24 -2.93 24.06
N LEU A 361 6.89 -4.11 24.61
CA LEU A 361 7.47 -4.62 25.86
C LEU A 361 8.50 -5.74 25.68
N GLY A 362 8.76 -6.19 24.44
CA GLY A 362 9.93 -7.03 24.12
C GLY A 362 10.02 -8.40 24.81
N VAL A 363 8.91 -8.94 25.34
CA VAL A 363 8.89 -10.24 26.04
C VAL A 363 8.95 -11.37 25.01
N ALA A 364 10.16 -11.87 24.76
CA ALA A 364 10.45 -12.98 23.85
C ALA A 364 10.23 -14.36 24.48
N SER A 365 10.20 -14.46 25.82
CA SER A 365 9.92 -15.72 26.53
C SER A 365 9.06 -15.53 27.78
N ILE A 366 8.25 -16.54 28.13
CA ILE A 366 7.41 -16.51 29.34
C ILE A 366 8.23 -16.29 30.62
N THR A 367 9.50 -16.69 30.65
CA THR A 367 10.45 -16.48 31.75
C THR A 367 10.84 -15.01 31.97
N GLU A 368 10.67 -14.13 30.98
CA GLU A 368 10.90 -12.68 31.15
C GLU A 368 9.73 -11.98 31.88
N LEU A 369 8.63 -12.69 32.17
CA LEU A 369 7.53 -12.19 33.00
C LEU A 369 7.79 -12.28 34.51
N ASP A 370 9.00 -12.69 34.95
CA ASP A 370 9.36 -12.79 36.37
C ASP A 370 9.50 -11.41 37.02
N GLY A 371 8.49 -11.05 37.82
CA GLY A 371 8.35 -9.77 38.51
C GLY A 371 7.22 -8.88 37.96
N ALA A 372 6.62 -9.22 36.81
CA ALA A 372 5.64 -8.37 36.13
C ALA A 372 4.36 -8.10 36.95
N THR A 373 3.75 -6.94 36.71
CA THR A 373 2.39 -6.60 37.15
C THR A 373 1.38 -7.07 36.11
N VAL A 374 0.43 -7.90 36.52
CA VAL A 374 -0.44 -8.65 35.61
C VAL A 374 -1.91 -8.33 35.89
N ALA A 375 -2.62 -7.77 34.91
CA ALA A 375 -4.06 -7.59 34.99
C ALA A 375 -4.77 -8.94 35.01
N ILE A 376 -5.61 -9.18 36.03
CA ILE A 376 -6.42 -10.40 36.16
C ILE A 376 -7.88 -10.01 36.43
N GLU A 377 -8.79 -10.65 35.70
CA GLU A 377 -10.23 -10.50 35.90
C GLU A 377 -10.66 -11.00 37.29
N THR A 378 -11.21 -10.10 38.11
CA THR A 378 -11.66 -10.39 39.48
C THR A 378 -12.76 -11.45 39.54
N GLY A 379 -12.54 -12.50 40.33
CA GLY A 379 -13.57 -13.52 40.63
C GLY A 379 -13.73 -14.59 39.55
N SER A 380 -12.92 -14.54 38.50
CA SER A 380 -12.86 -15.54 37.43
C SER A 380 -12.10 -16.82 37.87
N ALA A 381 -12.25 -17.90 37.12
CA ALA A 381 -11.40 -19.08 37.26
C ALA A 381 -9.95 -18.85 36.77
N LEU A 382 -9.66 -17.71 36.14
CA LEU A 382 -8.39 -17.38 35.52
C LEU A 382 -7.26 -17.21 36.55
N ASP A 383 -7.55 -16.60 37.70
CA ASP A 383 -6.59 -16.36 38.79
C ASP A 383 -5.89 -17.67 39.22
N ALA A 384 -6.67 -18.76 39.37
CA ALA A 384 -6.14 -20.07 39.72
C ALA A 384 -5.26 -20.69 38.62
N VAL A 385 -5.55 -20.40 37.34
CA VAL A 385 -4.82 -20.92 36.17
C VAL A 385 -3.53 -20.16 35.95
N VAL A 386 -3.56 -18.82 35.94
CA VAL A 386 -2.36 -17.95 35.85
C VAL A 386 -1.45 -18.23 37.04
N SER A 387 -1.99 -18.26 38.26
CA SER A 387 -1.25 -18.65 39.47
C SER A 387 -0.64 -20.06 39.36
N ALA A 388 -1.27 -21.02 38.67
CA ALA A 388 -0.74 -22.38 38.52
C ALA A 388 0.38 -22.44 37.45
N LEU A 389 0.20 -21.77 36.31
CA LEU A 389 1.17 -21.67 35.23
C LEU A 389 2.48 -21.03 35.72
N PHE A 390 2.40 -19.83 36.30
CA PHE A 390 3.56 -19.11 36.81
C PHE A 390 4.27 -19.90 37.92
N ARG A 391 3.54 -20.57 38.82
CA ARG A 391 4.15 -21.50 39.80
C ARG A 391 4.81 -22.73 39.17
N SER A 392 4.28 -23.29 38.08
CA SER A 392 4.89 -24.44 37.39
C SER A 392 6.19 -24.08 36.66
N LEU A 393 6.33 -22.82 36.26
CA LEU A 393 7.51 -22.26 35.60
C LEU A 393 8.48 -21.57 36.57
N ASN A 394 8.12 -21.51 37.86
CA ASN A 394 8.86 -20.84 38.94
C ASN A 394 9.07 -19.32 38.71
N ILE A 395 8.02 -18.66 38.20
CA ILE A 395 7.95 -17.23 37.87
C ILE A 395 7.13 -16.50 38.95
N SER A 396 7.62 -15.35 39.41
CA SER A 396 6.95 -14.44 40.35
C SER A 396 6.15 -13.38 39.58
N TYR A 397 5.03 -12.89 40.12
CA TYR A 397 4.29 -11.78 39.52
C TYR A 397 3.39 -11.08 40.54
N THR A 398 2.88 -9.90 40.21
CA THR A 398 1.98 -9.10 41.04
C THR A 398 0.61 -8.95 40.37
N PRO A 399 -0.48 -9.57 40.88
CA PRO A 399 -1.81 -9.46 40.27
C PRO A 399 -2.46 -8.09 40.51
N VAL A 400 -3.03 -7.50 39.46
CA VAL A 400 -3.83 -6.27 39.50
C VAL A 400 -5.28 -6.58 39.11
N PRO A 401 -6.24 -6.50 40.06
CA PRO A 401 -7.64 -6.84 39.82
C PRO A 401 -8.39 -5.76 39.00
N LEU A 402 -8.84 -6.08 37.78
CA LEU A 402 -9.51 -5.15 36.85
C LEU A 402 -10.63 -5.81 36.04
N ALA A 403 -11.64 -5.05 35.59
CA ALA A 403 -12.67 -5.54 34.65
C ALA A 403 -12.15 -5.53 33.20
N VAL A 404 -12.64 -6.44 32.35
CA VAL A 404 -12.12 -6.64 30.96
C VAL A 404 -12.14 -5.36 30.13
N SER A 405 -13.19 -4.54 30.25
CA SER A 405 -13.31 -3.23 29.58
C SER A 405 -12.27 -2.19 30.03
N GLU A 406 -11.61 -2.41 31.16
CA GLU A 406 -10.62 -1.50 31.76
C GLU A 406 -9.18 -1.97 31.46
N HIS A 407 -8.99 -3.20 30.97
CA HIS A 407 -7.68 -3.82 30.78
C HIS A 407 -6.80 -3.06 29.78
N PHE A 408 -7.34 -2.71 28.61
CA PHE A 408 -6.59 -1.95 27.59
C PHE A 408 -6.25 -0.52 28.06
N ALA A 409 -7.16 0.14 28.78
CA ALA A 409 -6.90 1.47 29.34
C ALA A 409 -5.86 1.45 30.47
N ALA A 410 -5.85 0.40 31.29
CA ALA A 410 -4.81 0.20 32.32
C ALA A 410 -3.43 -0.09 31.71
N LEU A 411 -3.39 -0.83 30.60
CA LEU A 411 -2.18 -1.12 29.83
C LEU A 411 -1.62 0.15 29.16
N GLN A 412 -2.47 0.93 28.48
CA GLN A 412 -2.10 2.22 27.87
C GLN A 412 -1.65 3.29 28.89
N SER A 413 -2.10 3.20 30.14
CA SER A 413 -1.69 4.12 31.22
C SER A 413 -0.49 3.63 32.05
N GLY A 414 0.12 2.49 31.69
CA GLY A 414 1.28 1.92 32.39
C GLY A 414 0.99 1.45 33.81
N VAL A 415 -0.27 1.10 34.11
CA VAL A 415 -0.71 0.60 35.44
C VAL A 415 -0.50 -0.91 35.58
N VAL A 416 -0.38 -1.62 34.44
CA VAL A 416 -0.13 -3.06 34.33
C VAL A 416 0.84 -3.33 33.19
N ASP A 417 1.71 -4.31 33.34
CA ASP A 417 2.68 -4.71 32.30
C ASP A 417 2.06 -5.72 31.31
N VAL A 418 1.18 -6.62 31.77
CA VAL A 418 0.58 -7.67 30.93
C VAL A 418 -0.91 -7.85 31.22
N VAL A 419 -1.68 -8.15 30.18
CA VAL A 419 -3.13 -8.42 30.25
C VAL A 419 -3.45 -9.85 29.78
N PHE A 420 -4.28 -10.56 30.53
CA PHE A 420 -4.87 -11.85 30.12
C PHE A 420 -6.40 -11.72 29.96
N VAL A 421 -6.89 -11.85 28.72
CA VAL A 421 -8.33 -11.81 28.39
C VAL A 421 -8.85 -13.22 28.00
N PRO A 422 -10.00 -13.69 28.54
CA PRO A 422 -10.49 -15.05 28.26
C PRO A 422 -11.59 -15.16 27.17
N THR A 423 -11.43 -16.06 26.20
CA THR A 423 -12.50 -16.51 25.26
C THR A 423 -12.51 -18.03 24.94
N GLY A 424 -12.23 -18.87 25.95
CA GLY A 424 -12.82 -20.22 26.13
C GLY A 424 -12.64 -21.35 25.08
N SER A 425 -11.62 -22.21 25.24
CA SER A 425 -11.75 -23.69 25.47
C SER A 425 -10.40 -24.45 25.42
N SER A 426 -10.11 -25.49 26.22
CA SER A 426 -10.79 -26.01 27.43
C SER A 426 -9.90 -26.86 28.38
N SER A 427 -8.71 -27.34 28.00
CA SER A 427 -7.84 -28.16 28.89
C SER A 427 -6.33 -27.89 28.70
N LEU A 428 -5.56 -28.07 29.77
CA LEU A 428 -4.12 -27.76 29.85
C LEU A 428 -3.25 -28.49 28.82
N ALA A 429 -3.59 -29.74 28.48
CA ALA A 429 -2.79 -30.57 27.57
C ALA A 429 -2.84 -30.09 26.11
N GLN A 430 -3.92 -29.40 25.72
CA GLN A 430 -4.15 -28.93 24.36
C GLN A 430 -3.50 -27.56 24.11
N PHE A 431 -3.35 -26.76 25.17
CA PHE A 431 -2.54 -25.53 25.17
C PHE A 431 -1.06 -25.86 24.93
N GLN A 432 -0.51 -26.85 25.67
CA GLN A 432 0.88 -27.26 25.53
C GLN A 432 1.21 -27.79 24.12
N SER A 433 0.35 -28.62 23.53
CA SER A 433 0.66 -29.21 22.20
C SER A 433 0.67 -28.20 21.05
N THR A 434 -0.06 -27.09 21.15
CA THR A 434 -0.02 -26.02 20.14
C THR A 434 1.22 -25.15 20.32
N PHE A 435 1.64 -24.95 21.57
CA PHE A 435 2.86 -24.21 21.92
C PHE A 435 4.14 -24.95 21.50
N ASP A 436 4.18 -26.28 21.70
CA ASP A 436 5.31 -27.16 21.34
C ASP A 436 5.43 -27.42 19.81
N GLN A 437 4.55 -26.86 18.97
CA GLN A 437 4.53 -27.04 17.50
C GLN A 437 5.04 -25.82 16.72
N LEU A 438 5.45 -24.74 17.39
CA LEU A 438 6.12 -23.62 16.74
C LEU A 438 7.50 -24.07 16.21
N PRO A 439 7.83 -23.86 14.92
CA PRO A 439 9.10 -24.31 14.36
C PRO A 439 10.29 -23.51 14.92
N GLU A 440 11.40 -24.19 15.17
CA GLU A 440 12.60 -23.69 15.90
C GLU A 440 13.42 -22.61 15.15
N THR A 441 12.89 -22.07 14.05
CA THR A 441 13.43 -20.91 13.33
C THR A 441 12.30 -20.06 12.74
N VAL A 442 11.85 -19.05 13.49
CA VAL A 442 11.26 -17.85 12.88
C VAL A 442 12.43 -16.94 12.51
N GLY A 443 12.75 -16.86 11.22
CA GLY A 443 13.79 -15.96 10.73
C GLY A 443 13.31 -14.52 10.73
N THR A 444 14.20 -13.60 11.10
CA THR A 444 14.12 -12.13 11.01
C THR A 444 12.94 -11.46 11.73
N ALA A 445 13.24 -10.42 12.51
CA ALA A 445 12.23 -9.63 13.22
C ALA A 445 11.21 -9.03 12.24
N ALA A 446 9.94 -8.96 12.64
CA ALA A 446 8.94 -8.21 11.90
C ALA A 446 9.22 -6.72 12.07
N SER A 447 9.55 -6.02 10.99
CA SER A 447 9.79 -4.58 11.01
C SER A 447 8.54 -3.83 11.48
N ALA A 448 8.70 -2.89 12.41
CA ALA A 448 7.61 -1.98 12.75
C ALA A 448 7.57 -0.82 11.73
N THR A 449 6.46 -0.67 11.02
CA THR A 449 6.26 0.46 10.09
C THR A 449 5.66 1.65 10.84
N ILE A 450 6.32 2.80 10.76
CA ILE A 450 5.88 4.09 11.29
C ILE A 450 5.65 5.02 10.10
N LEU A 451 4.48 5.66 10.05
CA LEU A 451 4.06 6.54 8.95
C LEU A 451 3.73 7.92 9.50
N GLY A 452 4.36 8.95 8.96
CA GLY A 452 4.00 10.35 9.15
C GLY A 452 2.93 10.85 8.18
N ASP A 453 2.81 12.17 8.04
CA ASP A 453 1.97 12.84 7.05
C ASP A 453 2.67 14.04 6.35
N ASP A 454 1.92 14.90 5.65
CA ASP A 454 2.50 16.05 4.90
C ASP A 454 2.80 17.26 5.83
N THR A 455 3.10 17.03 7.12
CA THR A 455 3.47 18.07 8.10
C THR A 455 4.71 17.70 8.93
N SER A 456 5.50 18.71 9.31
CA SER A 456 6.68 18.54 10.18
C SER A 456 6.39 17.82 11.50
N GLU A 457 6.95 16.63 11.65
CA GLU A 457 6.78 15.69 12.75
C GLU A 457 8.10 15.36 13.47
N ALA A 458 7.96 14.65 14.59
CA ALA A 458 9.07 14.05 15.33
C ALA A 458 8.77 12.56 15.51
N LEU A 459 9.38 11.73 14.67
CA LEU A 459 9.16 10.29 14.59
C LEU A 459 10.31 9.55 15.26
N THR A 460 10.00 8.52 16.05
CA THR A 460 11.00 7.71 16.74
C THR A 460 10.62 6.25 16.72
N GLY A 461 11.57 5.42 16.33
CA GLY A 461 11.48 3.98 16.30
C GLY A 461 11.66 3.33 17.68
N THR A 462 12.32 2.18 17.68
CA THR A 462 12.42 1.21 18.77
C THR A 462 13.78 0.54 18.72
N ALA A 463 14.13 -0.24 19.75
CA ALA A 463 15.38 -1.03 19.75
C ALA A 463 15.30 -2.32 18.88
N LEU A 464 14.57 -2.26 17.76
CA LEU A 464 14.36 -3.35 16.80
C LEU A 464 14.25 -2.74 15.39
N ALA A 465 14.55 -3.54 14.36
CA ALA A 465 14.41 -3.15 12.96
C ALA A 465 13.07 -2.46 12.65
N ASN A 466 13.12 -1.26 12.09
CA ASN A 466 11.97 -0.40 11.80
C ASN A 466 11.95 0.07 10.34
N THR A 467 10.78 0.54 9.92
CA THR A 467 10.62 1.22 8.63
C THR A 467 9.83 2.50 8.89
N ILE A 468 10.51 3.65 8.93
CA ILE A 468 9.89 4.96 9.16
C ILE A 468 9.78 5.68 7.82
N LEU A 469 8.58 6.20 7.51
CA LEU A 469 8.32 7.05 6.35
C LEU A 469 7.67 8.33 6.87
N ALA A 470 8.41 9.46 6.88
CA ALA A 470 7.90 10.71 7.45
C ALA A 470 6.94 11.46 6.50
N ALA A 471 7.15 11.29 5.19
CA ALA A 471 6.31 11.71 4.06
C ALA A 471 6.50 13.16 3.59
N GLY A 472 6.27 14.19 4.41
CA GLY A 472 6.57 15.56 3.98
C GLY A 472 6.41 16.65 5.02
N GLY A 473 7.09 17.78 4.79
CA GLY A 473 7.36 18.75 5.85
C GLY A 473 8.80 18.58 6.34
N ASP A 474 9.28 19.50 7.18
CA ASP A 474 10.64 19.42 7.73
C ASP A 474 10.62 18.52 8.98
N ASP A 475 11.06 17.27 8.86
CA ASP A 475 10.87 16.21 9.86
C ASP A 475 12.07 15.97 10.80
N THR A 476 11.84 15.26 11.89
CA THR A 476 12.91 14.70 12.74
C THR A 476 12.66 13.22 13.01
N VAL A 477 13.45 12.37 12.38
CA VAL A 477 13.33 10.90 12.39
C VAL A 477 14.48 10.29 13.19
N THR A 478 14.18 9.31 14.05
CA THR A 478 15.21 8.59 14.82
C THR A 478 14.89 7.09 14.86
N GLY A 479 15.83 6.24 14.44
CA GLY A 479 15.70 4.77 14.44
C GLY A 479 15.78 4.16 15.84
N LEU A 480 16.95 4.35 16.48
CA LEU A 480 17.42 3.85 17.79
C LEU A 480 18.43 2.68 17.68
N ASP A 481 18.08 1.47 18.13
CA ASP A 481 18.99 0.32 18.08
C ASP A 481 18.40 -0.73 17.11
N GLY A 482 19.24 -1.38 16.31
CA GLY A 482 18.80 -2.39 15.33
C GLY A 482 18.76 -1.84 13.90
N PRO A 483 18.62 -2.71 12.87
CA PRO A 483 18.79 -2.31 11.47
C PRO A 483 17.52 -1.67 10.91
N ASP A 484 17.57 -0.36 10.71
CA ASP A 484 16.40 0.45 10.36
C ASP A 484 16.37 0.87 8.88
N THR A 485 15.19 1.26 8.40
CA THR A 485 14.98 1.95 7.12
C THR A 485 14.22 3.23 7.39
N LEU A 486 14.89 4.37 7.26
CA LEU A 486 14.39 5.68 7.60
C LEU A 486 14.28 6.53 6.33
N ILE A 487 13.07 6.90 5.98
CA ILE A 487 12.75 7.77 4.83
C ILE A 487 12.17 9.06 5.41
N GLY A 488 12.80 10.20 5.10
CA GLY A 488 12.24 11.52 5.35
C GLY A 488 11.01 11.73 4.47
N GLY A 489 11.19 12.33 3.30
CA GLY A 489 10.11 12.60 2.39
C GLY A 489 10.35 13.87 1.61
N SER A 490 9.33 14.69 1.38
CA SER A 490 9.54 16.02 0.80
C SER A 490 9.71 17.06 1.89
N GLY A 491 10.95 17.42 2.21
CA GLY A 491 11.24 18.20 3.41
C GLY A 491 12.64 18.83 3.46
N ALA A 492 13.06 19.06 4.70
CA ALA A 492 14.42 19.39 5.10
C ALA A 492 14.64 18.68 6.46
N ASP A 493 14.88 17.39 6.36
CA ASP A 493 14.65 16.42 7.42
C ASP A 493 15.91 16.15 8.23
N GLN A 494 15.74 15.76 9.49
CA GLN A 494 16.84 15.34 10.37
C GLN A 494 16.67 13.87 10.69
N ILE A 495 17.47 13.01 10.07
CA ILE A 495 17.33 11.55 10.14
C ILE A 495 18.53 10.96 10.86
N ALA A 496 18.29 10.24 11.95
CA ALA A 496 19.32 9.58 12.75
C ALA A 496 19.05 8.06 12.89
N GLY A 497 19.94 7.21 12.37
CA GLY A 497 19.86 5.74 12.55
C GLY A 497 20.13 5.35 13.99
N ALA A 498 21.29 5.81 14.48
CA ALA A 498 21.88 5.59 15.80
C ALA A 498 22.73 4.31 15.94
N ALA A 499 22.19 3.13 16.23
CA ALA A 499 22.99 1.93 16.49
C ALA A 499 22.47 0.68 15.76
N GLY A 500 22.75 0.59 14.47
CA GLY A 500 22.19 -0.42 13.58
C GLY A 500 23.01 -0.67 12.32
N ASP A 501 22.50 -1.54 11.45
CA ASP A 501 22.94 -1.59 10.06
C ASP A 501 21.81 -0.92 9.24
N ASP A 502 21.87 0.40 9.15
CA ASP A 502 20.72 1.27 8.82
C ASP A 502 20.72 1.77 7.37
N VAL A 503 19.52 2.06 6.84
CA VAL A 503 19.32 2.69 5.55
C VAL A 503 18.59 4.02 5.76
N LEU A 504 19.29 5.15 5.56
CA LEU A 504 18.74 6.51 5.72
C LEU A 504 18.61 7.17 4.36
N ILE A 505 17.43 7.75 4.11
CA ILE A 505 17.04 8.30 2.82
C ILE A 505 16.35 9.63 3.11
N GLY A 506 16.92 10.74 2.64
CA GLY A 506 16.35 12.07 2.80
C GLY A 506 15.02 12.19 2.06
N ASP A 507 15.11 12.24 0.73
CA ASP A 507 13.96 12.47 -0.15
C ASP A 507 12.94 11.30 -0.24
N SER A 508 11.79 11.59 -0.85
CA SER A 508 10.67 10.66 -1.12
C SER A 508 11.10 9.33 -1.80
N PRO A 509 10.34 8.19 -1.69
CA PRO A 509 10.79 6.82 -2.04
C PRO A 509 11.23 6.53 -3.49
N ALA A 510 11.28 7.54 -4.35
CA ALA A 510 11.84 7.49 -5.69
C ALA A 510 13.35 7.20 -5.73
N ASP A 511 14.12 7.27 -4.65
CA ASP A 511 15.53 6.84 -4.66
C ASP A 511 15.76 5.49 -3.95
N ALA A 512 15.21 5.26 -2.75
CA ALA A 512 15.50 4.05 -1.99
C ALA A 512 14.75 2.80 -2.47
N THR A 513 13.43 2.91 -2.65
CA THR A 513 12.66 1.78 -3.18
C THR A 513 13.00 1.56 -4.65
N LEU A 514 13.34 2.61 -5.41
CA LEU A 514 13.92 2.41 -6.74
C LEU A 514 15.27 1.69 -6.67
N THR A 515 16.17 2.02 -5.74
CA THR A 515 17.45 1.30 -5.60
C THR A 515 17.22 -0.17 -5.25
N ILE A 516 16.49 -0.47 -4.17
CA ILE A 516 16.23 -1.86 -3.73
C ILE A 516 15.48 -2.68 -4.81
N LEU A 517 14.46 -2.10 -5.45
CA LEU A 517 13.68 -2.80 -6.50
C LEU A 517 14.46 -2.89 -7.82
N SER A 518 15.24 -1.87 -8.18
CA SER A 518 16.17 -1.92 -9.33
C SER A 518 17.18 -3.04 -9.14
N ASP A 519 17.73 -3.16 -7.94
CA ASP A 519 18.65 -4.22 -7.54
C ASP A 519 18.07 -5.62 -7.69
N GLN A 520 16.88 -5.83 -7.11
CA GLN A 520 16.16 -7.11 -7.23
C GLN A 520 15.84 -7.44 -8.68
N ILE A 521 15.30 -6.49 -9.46
CA ILE A 521 14.97 -6.72 -10.88
C ILE A 521 16.23 -6.94 -11.72
N TYR A 522 17.32 -6.20 -11.49
CA TYR A 522 18.61 -6.42 -12.15
C TYR A 522 19.10 -7.86 -11.90
N ARG A 523 19.02 -8.34 -10.65
CA ARG A 523 19.37 -9.72 -10.29
C ARG A 523 18.43 -10.75 -10.90
N LEU A 524 17.14 -10.47 -11.08
CA LEU A 524 16.23 -11.33 -11.85
C LEU A 524 16.62 -11.42 -13.33
N TYR A 525 16.95 -10.30 -13.99
CA TYR A 525 17.46 -10.30 -15.37
C TYR A 525 18.75 -11.13 -15.53
N GLN A 526 19.70 -10.98 -14.60
CA GLN A 526 20.95 -11.75 -14.65
C GLN A 526 20.74 -13.24 -14.35
N SER A 527 20.05 -13.58 -13.26
CA SER A 527 19.83 -14.98 -12.85
C SER A 527 18.97 -15.76 -13.83
N THR A 528 17.92 -15.15 -14.40
CA THR A 528 17.00 -15.83 -15.33
C THR A 528 17.43 -15.71 -16.79
N LEU A 529 17.72 -14.51 -17.30
CA LEU A 529 17.99 -14.26 -18.72
C LEU A 529 19.48 -14.21 -19.06
N GLY A 530 20.37 -14.11 -18.08
CA GLY A 530 21.83 -14.07 -18.32
C GLY A 530 22.25 -12.85 -19.13
N ARG A 531 21.63 -11.70 -18.86
CA ARG A 531 21.93 -10.38 -19.43
C ARG A 531 21.50 -9.28 -18.47
N ALA A 532 22.02 -8.07 -18.68
CA ALA A 532 21.51 -6.88 -18.01
C ALA A 532 20.12 -6.46 -18.57
N PRO A 533 19.31 -5.73 -17.79
CA PRO A 533 18.08 -5.11 -18.28
C PRO A 533 18.36 -4.01 -19.33
N ASP A 534 17.32 -3.73 -20.11
CA ASP A 534 17.12 -2.43 -20.73
C ASP A 534 16.28 -1.55 -19.79
N ILE A 535 16.42 -0.23 -19.92
CA ILE A 535 15.85 0.73 -18.95
C ILE A 535 14.30 0.75 -18.96
N GLU A 536 13.67 0.50 -20.11
CA GLU A 536 12.19 0.43 -20.19
C GLU A 536 11.67 -0.84 -19.50
N GLY A 537 12.32 -1.99 -19.71
CA GLY A 537 12.01 -3.24 -19.02
C GLY A 537 12.25 -3.17 -17.51
N LEU A 538 13.35 -2.55 -17.07
CA LEU A 538 13.66 -2.31 -15.65
C LEU A 538 12.55 -1.49 -14.98
N ARG A 539 12.21 -0.32 -15.55
CA ARG A 539 11.13 0.54 -15.03
C ARG A 539 9.78 -0.18 -15.01
N GLY A 540 9.45 -0.96 -16.04
CA GLY A 540 8.20 -1.72 -16.11
C GLY A 540 8.03 -2.67 -14.93
N TRP A 541 9.07 -3.44 -14.60
CA TRP A 541 9.03 -4.36 -13.47
C TRP A 541 9.06 -3.67 -12.11
N ILE A 542 9.84 -2.60 -11.94
CA ILE A 542 9.82 -1.81 -10.70
C ILE A 542 8.42 -1.24 -10.46
N ALA A 543 7.79 -0.66 -11.49
CA ALA A 543 6.42 -0.17 -11.41
C ALA A 543 5.42 -1.28 -11.09
N SER A 544 5.59 -2.51 -11.61
CA SER A 544 4.76 -3.65 -11.23
C SER A 544 4.90 -3.99 -9.73
N LEU A 545 6.12 -4.02 -9.19
CA LEU A 545 6.37 -4.29 -7.77
C LEU A 545 5.76 -3.19 -6.87
N GLN A 546 5.95 -1.91 -7.22
CA GLN A 546 5.35 -0.78 -6.52
C GLN A 546 3.82 -0.78 -6.53
N ASN A 547 3.20 -1.35 -7.58
CA ASN A 547 1.74 -1.53 -7.68
C ASN A 547 1.25 -2.87 -7.08
N GLY A 548 2.01 -3.49 -6.17
CA GLY A 548 1.58 -4.65 -5.39
C GLY A 548 1.83 -6.01 -6.03
N THR A 549 2.58 -6.09 -7.14
CA THR A 549 3.09 -7.38 -7.62
C THR A 549 4.16 -7.89 -6.66
N THR A 550 4.10 -9.15 -6.25
CA THR A 550 5.15 -9.73 -5.40
C THR A 550 6.41 -10.07 -6.21
N LEU A 551 7.57 -10.13 -5.55
CA LEU A 551 8.82 -10.57 -6.18
C LEU A 551 8.70 -12.00 -6.76
N ALA A 552 7.89 -12.87 -6.13
CA ALA A 552 7.59 -14.21 -6.63
C ALA A 552 6.81 -14.19 -7.95
N GLU A 553 5.80 -13.32 -8.08
CA GLU A 553 5.02 -13.15 -9.31
C GLU A 553 5.86 -12.52 -10.44
N ALA A 554 6.68 -11.52 -10.14
CA ALA A 554 7.63 -10.96 -11.10
C ALA A 554 8.60 -12.06 -11.61
N THR A 555 9.16 -12.85 -10.70
CA THR A 555 10.05 -13.98 -11.01
C THR A 555 9.37 -15.08 -11.83
N ALA A 556 8.09 -15.36 -11.55
CA ALA A 556 7.27 -16.24 -12.39
C ALA A 556 7.09 -15.64 -13.79
N GLY A 557 6.92 -14.33 -13.92
CA GLY A 557 6.90 -13.60 -15.19
C GLY A 557 8.19 -13.79 -16.00
N PHE A 558 9.37 -13.64 -15.39
CA PHE A 558 10.65 -13.89 -16.06
C PHE A 558 10.79 -15.34 -16.56
N THR A 559 10.52 -16.32 -15.71
CA THR A 559 10.71 -17.75 -16.03
C THR A 559 9.67 -18.30 -17.02
N ASN A 560 8.48 -17.72 -17.05
CA ASN A 560 7.44 -18.03 -18.05
C ASN A 560 7.55 -17.19 -19.33
N SER A 561 8.43 -16.19 -19.38
CA SER A 561 8.57 -15.29 -20.53
C SER A 561 8.94 -16.02 -21.82
N ALA A 562 8.45 -15.51 -22.95
CA ALA A 562 8.80 -16.02 -24.27
C ALA A 562 10.32 -15.93 -24.54
N GLU A 563 11.02 -14.95 -23.95
CA GLU A 563 12.49 -14.85 -24.03
C GLU A 563 13.18 -16.01 -23.32
N PHE A 564 12.82 -16.28 -22.06
CA PHE A 564 13.38 -17.39 -21.28
C PHE A 564 13.14 -18.75 -21.98
N GLN A 565 11.90 -18.98 -22.42
CA GLN A 565 11.52 -20.21 -23.12
C GLN A 565 12.23 -20.36 -24.47
N ALA A 566 12.41 -19.28 -25.24
CA ALA A 566 13.15 -19.32 -26.49
C ALA A 566 14.68 -19.53 -26.29
N ARG A 567 15.23 -19.04 -25.17
CA ARG A 567 16.66 -19.08 -24.87
C ARG A 567 17.12 -20.43 -24.32
N TYR A 568 16.34 -21.03 -23.42
CA TYR A 568 16.74 -22.27 -22.72
C TYR A 568 15.86 -23.49 -23.04
N GLY A 569 14.67 -23.28 -23.63
CA GLY A 569 13.71 -24.34 -23.90
C GLY A 569 13.09 -24.95 -22.64
N ALA A 570 12.43 -26.09 -22.79
CA ALA A 570 11.83 -26.82 -21.68
C ALA A 570 12.91 -27.49 -20.81
N LEU A 571 13.17 -26.93 -19.64
CA LEU A 571 14.06 -27.49 -18.63
C LEU A 571 13.30 -28.36 -17.62
N ASP A 572 13.85 -29.53 -17.30
CA ASP A 572 13.51 -30.26 -16.07
C ASP A 572 14.13 -29.57 -14.85
N ASP A 573 13.76 -29.98 -13.63
CA ASP A 573 14.21 -29.26 -12.41
C ASP A 573 15.73 -29.38 -12.19
N THR A 574 16.36 -30.45 -12.69
CA THR A 574 17.82 -30.62 -12.66
C THR A 574 18.50 -29.63 -13.60
N GLY A 575 17.99 -29.48 -14.83
CA GLY A 575 18.45 -28.49 -15.80
C GLY A 575 18.20 -27.06 -15.34
N PHE A 576 17.07 -26.80 -14.68
CA PHE A 576 16.72 -25.49 -14.13
C PHE A 576 17.66 -25.06 -13.00
N VAL A 577 17.89 -25.89 -11.99
CA VAL A 577 18.87 -25.61 -10.92
C VAL A 577 20.28 -25.47 -11.50
N THR A 578 20.65 -26.31 -12.49
CA THR A 578 21.96 -26.21 -13.16
C THR A 578 22.12 -24.91 -13.95
N LEU A 579 21.06 -24.39 -14.57
CA LEU A 579 21.08 -23.08 -15.24
C LEU A 579 21.39 -21.96 -14.23
N LEU A 580 20.68 -21.93 -13.10
CA LEU A 580 20.86 -20.88 -12.09
C LEU A 580 22.29 -20.89 -11.53
N TYR A 581 22.86 -22.05 -11.22
CA TYR A 581 24.27 -22.16 -10.82
C TYR A 581 25.27 -21.59 -11.86
N ASN A 582 25.00 -21.74 -13.15
CA ASN A 582 25.85 -21.16 -14.20
C ASN A 582 25.65 -19.65 -14.36
N ASN A 583 24.41 -19.15 -14.29
CA ASN A 583 24.10 -17.73 -14.44
C ASN A 583 24.52 -16.90 -13.22
N VAL A 584 24.39 -17.47 -12.01
CA VAL A 584 24.56 -16.76 -10.73
C VAL A 584 25.97 -16.96 -10.17
N LEU A 585 26.51 -18.17 -10.21
CA LEU A 585 27.80 -18.53 -9.60
C LEU A 585 28.88 -18.91 -10.62
N GLY A 586 28.60 -18.80 -11.92
CA GLY A 586 29.56 -19.09 -13.00
C GLY A 586 30.10 -20.53 -13.02
N ARG A 587 29.46 -21.47 -12.31
CA ARG A 587 29.98 -22.83 -12.06
C ARG A 587 28.94 -23.93 -12.25
N THR A 588 29.41 -25.13 -12.55
CA THR A 588 28.57 -26.34 -12.50
C THR A 588 28.37 -26.77 -11.04
N PRO A 589 27.15 -27.11 -10.60
CA PRO A 589 26.90 -27.59 -9.25
C PRO A 589 27.37 -29.03 -9.02
N ALA A 590 27.67 -29.33 -7.76
CA ALA A 590 27.89 -30.70 -7.30
C ALA A 590 26.55 -31.47 -7.19
N PRO A 591 26.53 -32.80 -7.35
CA PRO A 591 25.29 -33.59 -7.29
C PRO A 591 24.51 -33.46 -5.98
N ALA A 592 25.19 -33.19 -4.86
CA ALA A 592 24.56 -32.96 -3.56
C ALA A 592 23.84 -31.61 -3.47
N GLU A 593 24.38 -30.57 -4.13
CA GLU A 593 23.77 -29.24 -4.20
C GLU A 593 22.48 -29.27 -5.02
N VAL A 594 22.49 -29.98 -6.16
CA VAL A 594 21.28 -30.22 -6.97
C VAL A 594 20.24 -31.02 -6.17
N ALA A 595 20.65 -32.08 -5.47
CA ALA A 595 19.74 -32.90 -4.67
C ALA A 595 19.05 -32.13 -3.54
N ALA A 596 19.74 -31.15 -2.92
CA ALA A 596 19.15 -30.29 -1.91
C ALA A 596 18.02 -29.41 -2.48
N TRP A 597 18.26 -28.74 -3.61
CA TRP A 597 17.23 -27.92 -4.28
C TRP A 597 16.05 -28.76 -4.79
N LEU A 598 16.29 -29.96 -5.31
CA LEU A 598 15.22 -30.87 -5.71
C LEU A 598 14.35 -31.33 -4.53
N ALA A 599 14.92 -31.46 -3.32
CA ALA A 599 14.15 -31.78 -2.12
C ALA A 599 13.24 -30.60 -1.69
N ILE A 600 13.69 -29.36 -1.86
CA ILE A 600 12.91 -28.15 -1.60
C ILE A 600 11.72 -28.03 -2.57
N VAL A 601 11.95 -28.25 -3.87
CA VAL A 601 10.87 -28.31 -4.87
C VAL A 601 9.88 -29.45 -4.57
N GLN A 602 10.35 -30.62 -4.16
CA GLN A 602 9.49 -31.74 -3.74
C GLN A 602 8.69 -31.48 -2.46
N ALA A 603 9.13 -30.53 -1.62
CA ALA A 603 8.41 -30.10 -0.42
C ALA A 603 7.30 -29.06 -0.71
N GLY A 604 7.20 -28.58 -1.96
CA GLY A 604 6.12 -27.68 -2.41
C GLY A 604 6.59 -26.30 -2.89
N SER A 605 7.88 -25.98 -2.79
CA SER A 605 8.41 -24.70 -3.31
C SER A 605 8.33 -24.62 -4.83
N THR A 606 7.99 -23.44 -5.33
CA THR A 606 7.89 -23.13 -6.76
C THR A 606 9.27 -22.89 -7.39
N ARG A 607 9.32 -22.88 -8.72
CA ARG A 607 10.53 -22.46 -9.45
C ARG A 607 10.86 -20.98 -9.24
N ALA A 608 9.88 -20.13 -8.88
CA ALA A 608 10.13 -18.74 -8.54
C ALA A 608 10.88 -18.63 -7.20
N ASP A 609 10.46 -19.39 -6.18
CA ASP A 609 11.14 -19.43 -4.88
C ASP A 609 12.59 -19.91 -5.00
N VAL A 610 12.84 -20.87 -5.91
CA VAL A 610 14.21 -21.31 -6.21
C VAL A 610 15.02 -20.18 -6.85
N VAL A 611 14.49 -19.45 -7.84
CA VAL A 611 15.21 -18.30 -8.44
C VAL A 611 15.50 -17.23 -7.40
N ILE A 612 14.53 -16.88 -6.55
CA ILE A 612 14.70 -15.90 -5.46
C ILE A 612 15.82 -16.37 -4.51
N GLY A 613 15.85 -17.65 -4.13
CA GLY A 613 16.90 -18.21 -3.29
C GLY A 613 18.31 -18.16 -3.89
N PHE A 614 18.45 -18.02 -5.22
CA PHE A 614 19.73 -17.75 -5.87
C PHE A 614 19.99 -16.26 -6.07
N SER A 615 19.01 -15.49 -6.54
CA SER A 615 19.16 -14.06 -6.84
C SER A 615 19.39 -13.25 -5.56
N GLU A 616 18.66 -13.56 -4.50
CA GLU A 616 18.78 -12.90 -3.19
C GLU A 616 19.76 -13.61 -2.24
N SER A 617 20.68 -14.38 -2.80
CA SER A 617 21.81 -14.92 -2.03
C SER A 617 22.86 -13.82 -1.80
N THR A 618 23.42 -13.76 -0.59
CA THR A 618 24.45 -12.77 -0.20
C THR A 618 25.66 -12.78 -1.16
N GLU A 619 26.04 -13.94 -1.70
CA GLU A 619 27.12 -14.05 -2.68
C GLU A 619 26.78 -13.33 -4.00
N PHE A 620 25.54 -13.42 -4.47
CA PHE A 620 25.11 -12.80 -5.73
C PHE A 620 24.78 -11.31 -5.58
N GLN A 621 24.14 -10.91 -4.47
CA GLN A 621 23.95 -9.50 -4.12
C GLN A 621 25.30 -8.76 -4.18
N ASN A 622 26.30 -9.24 -3.43
CA ASN A 622 27.67 -8.71 -3.45
C ASN A 622 28.34 -8.74 -4.85
N ALA A 623 28.07 -9.76 -5.66
CA ALA A 623 28.65 -9.87 -7.01
C ALA A 623 27.99 -8.91 -8.03
N THR A 624 26.77 -8.46 -7.77
CA THR A 624 25.99 -7.59 -8.69
C THR A 624 25.92 -6.13 -8.27
N ALA A 625 26.13 -5.81 -6.99
CA ALA A 625 25.91 -4.48 -6.39
C ALA A 625 26.33 -3.30 -7.28
N SER A 626 27.60 -3.14 -7.61
CA SER A 626 28.08 -2.00 -8.42
C SER A 626 27.45 -1.90 -9.81
N SER A 627 27.04 -3.03 -10.40
CA SER A 627 26.38 -3.05 -11.72
C SER A 627 24.88 -2.81 -11.64
N ALA A 628 24.26 -3.07 -10.49
CA ALA A 628 22.85 -2.81 -10.23
C ALA A 628 22.64 -1.34 -9.80
N GLN A 629 23.55 -0.81 -8.96
CA GLN A 629 23.64 0.60 -8.61
C GLN A 629 23.72 1.50 -9.85
N THR A 630 24.59 1.18 -10.83
CA THR A 630 24.68 1.89 -12.12
C THR A 630 23.32 2.03 -12.85
N TYR A 631 22.38 1.11 -12.61
CA TYR A 631 21.03 1.17 -13.17
C TYR A 631 20.04 1.93 -12.28
N ALA A 632 20.22 1.94 -10.96
CA ALA A 632 19.51 2.83 -10.03
C ALA A 632 19.89 4.30 -10.28
N ASP A 633 21.18 4.60 -10.45
CA ASP A 633 21.71 5.94 -10.76
C ASP A 633 21.10 6.54 -12.05
N MET A 634 20.70 5.69 -13.02
CA MET A 634 20.02 6.12 -14.25
C MET A 634 18.53 6.46 -14.07
N LEU A 635 17.97 6.18 -12.89
CA LEU A 635 16.60 6.50 -12.48
C LEU A 635 16.55 7.71 -11.53
N ASN A 636 17.62 7.96 -10.77
CA ASN A 636 17.77 9.10 -9.87
C ASN A 636 17.53 10.45 -10.63
N PRO A 637 16.67 11.36 -10.14
CA PRO A 637 16.45 12.69 -10.75
C PRO A 637 17.64 13.66 -10.67
N ALA A 638 18.44 13.60 -9.62
CA ALA A 638 19.49 14.57 -9.29
C ALA A 638 20.63 14.61 -10.33
N VAL A 639 20.96 13.47 -10.96
CA VAL A 639 21.91 13.39 -12.08
C VAL A 639 21.52 14.24 -13.29
N TRP A 640 20.25 14.70 -13.36
CA TRP A 640 19.74 15.58 -14.42
C TRP A 640 19.66 17.07 -14.02
N ALA A 641 19.97 17.42 -12.77
CA ALA A 641 19.86 18.79 -12.27
C ALA A 641 20.73 19.76 -13.05
N ASP A 642 21.96 19.34 -13.42
CA ASP A 642 22.89 20.16 -14.18
C ASP A 642 22.44 20.41 -15.62
N ASP A 643 21.87 19.38 -16.25
CA ASP A 643 21.26 19.42 -17.57
C ASP A 643 20.06 20.36 -17.63
N VAL A 644 19.11 20.20 -16.71
CA VAL A 644 17.92 21.05 -16.64
C VAL A 644 18.31 22.50 -16.34
N PHE A 645 19.23 22.74 -15.39
CA PHE A 645 19.75 24.07 -15.08
C PHE A 645 20.41 24.73 -16.31
N ARG A 646 21.19 23.98 -17.08
CA ARG A 646 21.74 24.43 -18.37
C ARG A 646 20.66 24.71 -19.41
N LEU A 647 19.56 23.96 -19.46
CA LEU A 647 18.45 24.25 -20.37
C LEU A 647 17.73 25.56 -20.02
N TYR A 648 17.48 25.83 -18.74
CA TYR A 648 16.94 27.13 -18.29
C TYR A 648 17.85 28.29 -18.69
N GLN A 649 19.17 28.16 -18.47
CA GLN A 649 20.10 29.21 -18.87
C GLN A 649 20.18 29.36 -20.39
N ALA A 650 20.39 28.27 -21.14
CA ALA A 650 20.57 28.31 -22.59
C ALA A 650 19.32 28.82 -23.33
N THR A 651 18.12 28.34 -22.95
CA THR A 651 16.88 28.67 -23.67
C THR A 651 16.15 29.88 -23.11
N LEU A 652 16.09 30.05 -21.79
CA LEU A 652 15.34 31.12 -21.14
C LEU A 652 16.22 32.24 -20.58
N GLY A 653 17.55 32.08 -20.48
CA GLY A 653 18.44 33.14 -19.99
C GLY A 653 18.14 33.56 -18.55
N ARG A 654 17.84 32.56 -17.70
CA ARG A 654 17.62 32.69 -16.25
C ARG A 654 17.97 31.37 -15.55
N ALA A 655 18.10 31.39 -14.24
CA ALA A 655 18.06 30.18 -13.42
C ALA A 655 16.63 29.59 -13.37
N PRO A 656 16.48 28.30 -13.07
CA PRO A 656 15.19 27.71 -12.72
C PRO A 656 14.57 28.37 -11.48
N ASP A 657 13.30 28.07 -11.29
CA ASP A 657 12.59 28.07 -10.02
C ASP A 657 12.54 26.61 -9.51
N LEU A 658 12.51 26.37 -8.19
CA LEU A 658 12.68 25.02 -7.61
C LEU A 658 11.69 23.99 -8.18
N GLY A 659 10.39 24.28 -8.16
CA GLY A 659 9.38 23.38 -8.74
C GLY A 659 9.56 23.14 -10.25
N GLY A 660 10.09 24.12 -10.98
CA GLY A 660 10.50 23.95 -12.37
C GLY A 660 11.71 23.03 -12.57
N LEU A 661 12.72 23.11 -11.69
CA LEU A 661 13.84 22.17 -11.70
C LEU A 661 13.35 20.74 -11.42
N LEU A 662 12.72 20.55 -10.25
CA LEU A 662 12.22 19.25 -9.76
C LEU A 662 11.26 18.59 -10.75
N GLY A 663 10.37 19.37 -11.38
CA GLY A 663 9.43 18.83 -12.37
C GLY A 663 10.11 18.29 -13.64
N TRP A 664 11.17 18.95 -14.13
CA TRP A 664 11.90 18.47 -15.30
C TRP A 664 12.92 17.37 -14.98
N THR A 665 13.60 17.43 -13.83
CA THR A 665 14.52 16.36 -13.37
C THR A 665 13.73 15.10 -13.05
N GLY A 666 12.62 15.21 -12.32
CA GLY A 666 11.69 14.10 -12.08
C GLY A 666 11.12 13.52 -13.37
N GLN A 667 10.80 14.35 -14.38
CA GLN A 667 10.41 13.83 -15.70
C GLN A 667 11.55 13.04 -16.38
N LEU A 668 12.82 13.43 -16.23
CA LEU A 668 13.97 12.74 -16.80
C LEU A 668 14.31 11.43 -16.04
N GLY A 669 14.29 11.45 -14.71
CA GLY A 669 14.41 10.27 -13.84
C GLY A 669 13.30 9.24 -14.07
N ALA A 670 12.07 9.71 -14.35
CA ALA A 670 10.95 8.87 -14.80
C ALA A 670 11.09 8.34 -16.24
N GLY A 671 12.14 8.71 -16.99
CA GLY A 671 12.43 8.20 -18.34
C GLY A 671 12.01 9.10 -19.49
N GLY A 672 11.64 10.34 -19.21
CA GLY A 672 11.39 11.35 -20.22
C GLY A 672 12.59 11.52 -21.15
N SER A 673 12.34 11.69 -22.45
CA SER A 673 13.41 11.98 -23.39
C SER A 673 13.97 13.38 -23.14
N PHE A 674 15.29 13.51 -22.97
CA PHE A 674 15.97 14.81 -22.95
C PHE A 674 15.61 15.68 -24.17
N ASN A 675 15.42 15.07 -25.35
CA ASN A 675 14.95 15.77 -26.56
C ASN A 675 13.53 16.34 -26.39
N ALA A 676 12.65 15.64 -25.66
CA ALA A 676 11.30 16.08 -25.37
C ALA A 676 11.27 17.22 -24.34
N VAL A 677 12.13 17.16 -23.31
CA VAL A 677 12.31 18.27 -22.35
C VAL A 677 12.82 19.52 -23.07
N VAL A 678 13.88 19.42 -23.89
CA VAL A 678 14.35 20.52 -24.75
C VAL A 678 13.25 21.05 -25.67
N THR A 679 12.40 20.17 -26.22
CA THR A 679 11.23 20.57 -27.00
C THR A 679 10.24 21.39 -26.16
N GLY A 680 9.98 20.96 -24.92
CA GLY A 680 9.16 21.68 -23.94
C GLY A 680 9.66 23.11 -23.69
N PHE A 681 10.95 23.29 -23.44
CA PHE A 681 11.57 24.62 -23.29
C PHE A 681 11.37 25.50 -24.53
N VAL A 682 11.74 25.01 -25.72
CA VAL A 682 11.69 25.80 -26.97
C VAL A 682 10.26 26.09 -27.43
N ALA A 683 9.32 25.19 -27.15
CA ALA A 683 7.90 25.37 -27.45
C ALA A 683 7.13 26.15 -26.36
N SER A 684 7.73 26.37 -25.18
CA SER A 684 7.04 26.96 -24.02
C SER A 684 6.44 28.34 -24.31
N GLN A 685 5.34 28.65 -23.62
CA GLN A 685 4.74 29.99 -23.66
C GLN A 685 5.69 31.05 -23.10
N GLU A 686 6.61 30.71 -22.19
CA GLU A 686 7.64 31.64 -21.70
C GLU A 686 8.63 32.00 -22.82
N PHE A 687 9.21 31.00 -23.50
CA PHE A 687 10.15 31.21 -24.61
C PHE A 687 9.51 32.05 -25.72
N GLN A 688 8.28 31.70 -26.13
CA GLN A 688 7.53 32.45 -27.14
C GLN A 688 7.21 33.89 -26.69
N THR A 689 6.83 34.11 -25.43
CA THR A 689 6.54 35.46 -24.90
C THR A 689 7.81 36.32 -24.80
N ARG A 690 8.94 35.71 -24.42
CA ARG A 690 10.22 36.40 -24.18
C ARG A 690 10.95 36.79 -25.47
N TYR A 691 10.91 35.93 -26.49
CA TYR A 691 11.70 36.11 -27.72
C TYR A 691 10.87 36.26 -29.00
N GLY A 692 9.57 35.93 -28.97
CA GLY A 692 8.71 35.94 -30.15
C GLY A 692 9.12 34.92 -31.21
N THR A 693 8.68 35.16 -32.45
CA THR A 693 9.04 34.31 -33.59
C THR A 693 10.47 34.62 -34.06
N LEU A 694 11.43 33.78 -33.68
CA LEU A 694 12.81 33.85 -34.17
C LEU A 694 12.99 33.10 -35.49
N ASP A 695 13.68 33.72 -36.46
CA ASP A 695 14.30 33.01 -37.57
C ASP A 695 15.56 32.25 -37.11
N ASP A 696 16.17 31.46 -37.99
CA ASP A 696 17.31 30.61 -37.61
C ASP A 696 18.55 31.44 -37.21
N THR A 697 18.72 32.61 -37.83
CA THR A 697 19.79 33.56 -37.48
C THR A 697 19.59 34.11 -36.06
N GLY A 698 18.38 34.56 -35.74
CA GLY A 698 18.01 35.06 -34.42
C GLY A 698 18.07 33.98 -33.36
N PHE A 699 17.65 32.75 -33.68
CA PHE A 699 17.71 31.59 -32.77
C PHE A 699 19.15 31.22 -32.40
N VAL A 700 20.05 31.08 -33.39
CA VAL A 700 21.47 30.81 -33.11
C VAL A 700 22.11 31.98 -32.34
N THR A 701 21.78 33.21 -32.70
CA THR A 701 22.31 34.42 -32.01
C THR A 701 21.86 34.48 -30.55
N LEU A 702 20.61 34.08 -30.25
CA LEU A 702 20.11 33.97 -28.88
C LEU A 702 20.93 32.98 -28.06
N LEU A 703 21.14 31.76 -28.57
CA LEU A 703 21.90 30.74 -27.86
C LEU A 703 23.35 31.18 -27.58
N TYR A 704 24.01 31.83 -28.55
CA TYR A 704 25.34 32.42 -28.33
C TYR A 704 25.36 33.47 -27.19
N ASN A 705 24.35 34.34 -27.12
CA ASN A 705 24.27 35.35 -26.06
C ASN A 705 23.98 34.73 -24.69
N ASN A 706 23.07 33.74 -24.62
CA ASN A 706 22.67 33.09 -23.37
C ASN A 706 23.78 32.15 -22.82
N VAL A 707 24.45 31.41 -23.70
CA VAL A 707 25.38 30.32 -23.33
C VAL A 707 26.82 30.82 -23.22
N LEU A 708 27.25 31.75 -24.08
CA LEU A 708 28.63 32.23 -24.16
C LEU A 708 28.79 33.72 -23.82
N GLY A 709 27.70 34.40 -23.42
CA GLY A 709 27.72 35.82 -23.06
C GLY A 709 28.13 36.77 -24.20
N ARG A 710 28.14 36.31 -25.46
CA ARG A 710 28.71 37.02 -26.61
C ARG A 710 27.92 36.79 -27.88
N ALA A 711 28.00 37.75 -28.81
CA ALA A 711 27.51 37.54 -30.17
C ALA A 711 28.29 36.43 -30.90
N PRO A 712 27.66 35.70 -31.84
CA PRO A 712 28.36 34.74 -32.67
C PRO A 712 29.39 35.40 -33.57
N ASP A 713 30.52 34.74 -33.78
CA ASP A 713 31.42 35.09 -34.87
C ASP A 713 30.85 34.61 -36.23
N PRO A 714 31.33 35.15 -37.37
CA PRO A 714 30.77 34.80 -38.68
C PRO A 714 30.87 33.31 -39.05
N GLY A 715 31.89 32.60 -38.54
CA GLY A 715 32.06 31.17 -38.79
C GLY A 715 31.07 30.35 -37.98
N GLY A 716 30.97 30.63 -36.68
CA GLY A 716 30.02 30.01 -35.76
C GLY A 716 28.57 30.19 -36.18
N LEU A 717 28.17 31.41 -36.59
CA LEU A 717 26.81 31.67 -37.10
C LEU A 717 26.53 30.88 -38.38
N SER A 718 27.47 30.89 -39.33
CA SER A 718 27.32 30.17 -40.61
C SER A 718 27.27 28.65 -40.44
N GLY A 719 27.97 28.09 -39.45
CA GLY A 719 27.97 26.66 -39.17
C GLY A 719 26.62 26.14 -38.70
N TRP A 720 26.07 26.76 -37.64
CA TRP A 720 24.79 26.33 -37.06
C TRP A 720 23.59 26.60 -37.97
N THR A 721 23.57 27.76 -38.65
CA THR A 721 22.50 28.05 -39.63
C THR A 721 22.52 27.11 -40.82
N ALA A 722 23.70 26.65 -41.27
CA ALA A 722 23.79 25.61 -42.30
C ALA A 722 23.29 24.24 -41.82
N GLN A 723 23.44 23.88 -40.54
CA GLN A 723 22.87 22.65 -40.00
C GLN A 723 21.33 22.69 -39.97
N LEU A 724 20.74 23.80 -39.52
CA LEU A 724 19.28 24.01 -39.54
C LEU A 724 18.72 23.92 -40.97
N GLN A 725 19.38 24.57 -41.94
CA GLN A 725 19.04 24.47 -43.37
C GLN A 725 19.23 23.05 -43.94
N GLY A 726 20.14 22.27 -43.37
CA GLY A 726 20.37 20.85 -43.68
C GLY A 726 19.34 19.90 -43.05
N GLY A 727 18.37 20.40 -42.29
CA GLY A 727 17.31 19.61 -41.65
C GLY A 727 17.57 19.23 -40.19
N ALA A 728 18.60 19.76 -39.55
CA ALA A 728 18.75 19.63 -38.10
C ALA A 728 17.60 20.35 -37.37
N SER A 729 17.12 19.78 -36.28
CA SER A 729 16.08 20.41 -35.46
C SER A 729 16.67 21.51 -34.58
N ARG A 730 15.85 22.50 -34.18
CA ARG A 730 16.24 23.49 -33.17
C ARG A 730 16.60 22.84 -31.83
N VAL A 731 15.98 21.71 -31.50
CA VAL A 731 16.33 20.84 -30.36
C VAL A 731 17.79 20.41 -30.42
N ALA A 732 18.24 19.83 -31.54
CA ALA A 732 19.61 19.39 -31.72
C ALA A 732 20.63 20.55 -31.62
N VAL A 733 20.25 21.75 -32.05
CA VAL A 733 21.09 22.95 -31.88
C VAL A 733 21.16 23.35 -30.40
N VAL A 734 20.04 23.42 -29.66
CA VAL A 734 20.08 23.71 -28.21
C VAL A 734 21.01 22.75 -27.48
N GLN A 735 20.91 21.45 -27.76
CA GLN A 735 21.76 20.41 -27.17
C GLN A 735 23.24 20.63 -27.49
N GLY A 736 23.58 21.00 -28.72
CA GLY A 736 24.96 21.31 -29.12
C GLY A 736 25.57 22.50 -28.37
N PHE A 737 24.76 23.43 -27.86
CA PHE A 737 25.22 24.51 -26.98
C PHE A 737 25.18 24.10 -25.50
N SER A 738 24.07 23.54 -25.02
CA SER A 738 23.87 23.19 -23.60
C SER A 738 24.83 22.09 -23.13
N GLN A 739 25.23 21.18 -24.02
CA GLN A 739 26.20 20.11 -23.73
C GLN A 739 27.63 20.44 -24.17
N SER A 740 27.94 21.71 -24.40
CA SER A 740 29.32 22.13 -24.66
C SER A 740 30.12 22.15 -23.35
N GLN A 741 31.34 21.58 -23.37
CA GLN A 741 32.20 21.51 -22.17
C GLN A 741 32.48 22.89 -21.55
N GLU A 742 32.55 23.94 -22.37
CA GLU A 742 32.70 25.33 -21.91
C GLU A 742 31.52 25.77 -21.03
N PHE A 743 30.29 25.39 -21.40
CA PHE A 743 29.08 25.75 -20.67
C PHE A 743 28.82 24.84 -19.47
N ILE A 744 29.12 23.53 -19.57
CA ILE A 744 29.13 22.61 -18.43
C ILE A 744 30.04 23.17 -17.33
N ASN A 745 31.29 23.46 -17.66
CA ASN A 745 32.25 24.04 -16.71
C ASN A 745 31.83 25.44 -16.23
N GLY A 746 31.26 26.26 -17.11
CA GLY A 746 30.84 27.63 -16.80
C GLY A 746 29.57 27.75 -15.94
N THR A 747 28.80 26.66 -15.78
CA THR A 747 27.55 26.65 -15.02
C THR A 747 27.63 25.85 -13.71
N ALA A 748 28.62 24.96 -13.54
CA ALA A 748 28.76 24.11 -12.36
C ALA A 748 28.78 24.88 -11.01
N ASP A 749 29.65 25.89 -10.86
CA ASP A 749 29.70 26.71 -9.64
C ASP A 749 28.39 27.49 -9.40
N ALA A 750 27.72 27.91 -10.47
CA ALA A 750 26.45 28.64 -10.39
C ALA A 750 25.30 27.72 -9.96
N LEU A 751 25.28 26.47 -10.42
CA LEU A 751 24.36 25.44 -9.96
C LEU A 751 24.60 25.13 -8.48
N LYS A 752 25.83 24.78 -8.10
CA LYS A 752 26.21 24.50 -6.69
C LYS A 752 25.77 25.63 -5.75
N THR A 753 26.04 26.88 -6.14
CA THR A 753 25.64 28.07 -5.36
C THR A 753 24.12 28.26 -5.32
N TRP A 754 23.40 27.87 -6.38
CA TRP A 754 21.95 27.98 -6.46
C TRP A 754 21.25 26.89 -5.64
N MET A 755 21.71 25.63 -5.69
CA MET A 755 21.18 24.50 -4.92
C MET A 755 21.25 24.78 -3.41
N ARG A 756 22.45 25.11 -2.92
CA ARG A 756 22.72 25.54 -1.52
C ARG A 756 21.97 26.81 -1.08
N ALA A 757 21.20 27.44 -1.96
CA ALA A 757 20.39 28.62 -1.68
C ALA A 757 18.88 28.37 -1.77
N GLN A 758 18.42 27.15 -2.12
CA GLN A 758 16.99 26.82 -2.17
C GLN A 758 16.41 26.49 -0.78
N GLY A 759 17.24 25.93 0.11
CA GLY A 759 16.91 25.53 1.48
C GLY A 759 18.13 24.90 2.13
N ALA A 760 17.97 24.38 3.35
CA ALA A 760 18.73 23.18 3.71
C ALA A 760 18.05 22.00 2.99
N GLY A 761 18.83 21.01 2.57
CA GLY A 761 18.31 19.67 2.35
C GLY A 761 18.40 18.87 3.65
N ASP A 762 18.47 17.55 3.50
CA ASP A 762 18.33 16.62 4.61
C ASP A 762 19.64 16.45 5.38
N THR A 763 19.55 16.11 6.67
CA THR A 763 20.69 15.83 7.55
C THR A 763 20.63 14.37 7.97
N LEU A 764 21.54 13.56 7.43
CA LEU A 764 21.58 12.10 7.62
C LEU A 764 22.73 11.72 8.53
N ASP A 765 22.43 11.24 9.74
CA ASP A 765 23.39 10.68 10.69
C ASP A 765 23.15 9.17 10.85
N GLY A 766 23.95 8.35 10.17
CA GLY A 766 23.83 6.90 10.29
C GLY A 766 24.15 6.36 11.68
N GLY A 767 24.93 7.09 12.49
CA GLY A 767 25.47 6.55 13.73
C GLY A 767 26.38 5.33 13.53
N ALA A 768 26.35 4.39 14.47
CA ALA A 768 27.28 3.27 14.59
C ALA A 768 26.74 1.99 13.94
N GLY A 769 27.61 1.23 13.29
CA GLY A 769 27.28 -0.02 12.57
C GLY A 769 27.51 0.09 11.06
N THR A 770 26.69 -0.53 10.22
CA THR A 770 26.90 -0.62 8.76
C THR A 770 25.79 0.07 7.96
N ASN A 771 26.01 1.35 7.60
CA ASN A 771 24.93 2.23 7.20
C ASN A 771 24.97 2.61 5.70
N SER A 772 23.81 2.79 5.08
CA SER A 772 23.64 3.32 3.72
C SER A 772 22.89 4.64 3.78
N LEU A 773 23.46 5.70 3.22
CA LEU A 773 22.94 7.05 3.24
C LEU A 773 22.68 7.54 1.81
N THR A 774 21.48 8.10 1.59
CA THR A 774 21.02 8.65 0.31
C THR A 774 20.36 10.00 0.59
N GLY A 775 20.93 11.09 0.09
CA GLY A 775 20.40 12.45 0.31
C GLY A 775 19.12 12.69 -0.49
N GLY A 776 19.22 12.65 -1.82
CA GLY A 776 18.18 13.12 -2.72
C GLY A 776 18.73 14.09 -3.75
N ILE A 777 17.96 15.13 -4.09
CA ILE A 777 18.37 16.16 -5.06
C ILE A 777 18.72 17.50 -4.38
N MET A 778 18.52 17.63 -3.07
CA MET A 778 18.63 18.90 -2.36
C MET A 778 20.08 19.11 -1.87
N ALA A 779 20.31 20.01 -0.91
CA ALA A 779 21.66 20.34 -0.46
C ALA A 779 21.92 19.69 0.90
N ASP A 780 22.33 18.44 0.85
CA ASP A 780 22.21 17.51 1.98
C ASP A 780 23.49 17.44 2.83
N SER A 781 23.38 16.89 4.03
CA SER A 781 24.42 16.88 5.05
C SER A 781 24.59 15.50 5.69
N PHE A 782 25.59 14.75 5.22
CA PHE A 782 25.95 13.44 5.76
C PHE A 782 26.86 13.62 6.99
N VAL A 783 26.40 13.13 8.14
CA VAL A 783 27.06 13.30 9.44
C VAL A 783 27.79 12.02 9.84
N PHE A 784 29.04 12.18 10.31
CA PHE A 784 29.87 11.09 10.82
C PHE A 784 30.54 11.55 12.11
N ALA A 785 30.28 10.89 13.24
CA ALA A 785 30.88 11.23 14.52
C ALA A 785 31.95 10.22 14.95
N GLN A 786 33.01 10.72 15.60
CA GLN A 786 34.12 9.90 16.12
C GLN A 786 33.67 8.88 17.20
N ALA A 787 32.51 9.08 17.82
CA ALA A 787 31.93 8.15 18.79
C ALA A 787 31.36 6.89 18.14
N ASP A 788 30.96 6.99 16.87
CA ASP A 788 30.07 6.04 16.22
C ASP A 788 30.87 5.11 15.31
N ALA A 789 31.57 4.18 15.95
CA ALA A 789 32.44 3.22 15.26
C ALA A 789 31.62 2.33 14.32
N GLY A 790 31.92 2.42 13.02
CA GLY A 790 31.10 1.84 11.96
C GLY A 790 31.69 1.98 10.57
N THR A 791 30.94 1.50 9.58
CA THR A 791 31.17 1.70 8.15
C THR A 791 29.92 2.33 7.55
N SER A 792 30.04 3.40 6.77
CA SER A 792 28.91 4.00 6.07
C SER A 792 29.19 4.10 4.57
N SER A 793 28.17 3.94 3.73
CA SER A 793 28.20 4.30 2.31
C SER A 793 27.32 5.53 2.08
N VAL A 794 27.83 6.51 1.35
CA VAL A 794 27.03 7.60 0.76
C VAL A 794 26.89 7.28 -0.72
N THR A 795 25.64 7.14 -1.18
CA THR A 795 25.30 6.57 -2.49
C THR A 795 25.20 7.61 -3.61
N ASP A 796 24.95 8.87 -3.27
CA ASP A 796 24.52 9.94 -4.18
C ASP A 796 25.21 11.29 -3.92
N LEU A 797 26.44 11.30 -3.39
CA LEU A 797 27.12 12.55 -2.99
C LEU A 797 27.34 13.52 -4.17
N GLU A 798 26.71 14.69 -4.08
CA GLU A 798 26.72 15.73 -5.09
C GLU A 798 27.60 16.94 -4.74
N PRO A 799 27.99 17.77 -5.74
CA PRO A 799 28.89 18.89 -5.48
C PRO A 799 28.34 19.95 -4.52
N TRP A 800 27.03 19.97 -4.26
CA TRP A 800 26.36 20.92 -3.36
C TRP A 800 26.20 20.39 -1.93
N ASP A 801 26.49 19.13 -1.67
CA ASP A 801 26.32 18.53 -0.35
C ASP A 801 27.46 18.89 0.62
N MET A 802 27.26 18.41 1.85
CA MET A 802 28.15 18.56 2.98
C MET A 802 28.47 17.20 3.62
N LEU A 803 29.75 16.96 3.90
CA LEU A 803 30.26 15.86 4.71
C LEU A 803 30.70 16.44 6.06
N GLN A 804 30.03 16.08 7.14
CA GLN A 804 30.25 16.64 8.48
C GLN A 804 30.93 15.63 9.42
N PHE A 805 32.22 15.84 9.71
CA PHE A 805 33.01 14.97 10.58
C PHE A 805 33.12 15.56 11.99
N THR A 806 32.38 15.02 12.96
CA THR A 806 32.34 15.56 14.33
C THR A 806 33.22 14.75 15.31
N GLY A 807 33.83 15.42 16.28
CA GLY A 807 34.59 14.78 17.37
C GLY A 807 36.01 14.29 17.04
N PHE A 808 36.38 14.15 15.76
CA PHE A 808 37.71 13.65 15.33
C PHE A 808 38.90 14.53 15.72
N GLY A 809 38.66 15.83 16.00
CA GLY A 809 39.71 16.78 16.40
C GLY A 809 40.53 17.38 15.25
N TYR A 810 40.01 17.33 14.02
CA TYR A 810 40.59 18.00 12.86
C TYR A 810 40.61 19.52 13.03
N ALA A 811 41.57 20.22 12.41
CA ALA A 811 41.68 21.68 12.47
C ALA A 811 41.18 22.38 11.19
N SER A 812 40.89 21.61 10.13
CA SER A 812 40.42 22.09 8.84
C SER A 812 39.84 20.95 7.98
N ALA A 813 39.02 21.30 6.98
CA ALA A 813 38.56 20.40 5.93
C ALA A 813 39.70 19.59 5.27
N ALA A 814 40.85 20.24 5.05
CA ALA A 814 42.03 19.62 4.45
C ALA A 814 42.66 18.54 5.36
N ASP A 815 42.52 18.65 6.69
CA ASP A 815 42.98 17.62 7.62
C ASP A 815 42.09 16.37 7.51
N ALA A 816 40.76 16.53 7.55
CA ALA A 816 39.81 15.41 7.36
C ALA A 816 39.99 14.73 5.98
N ARG A 817 40.11 15.52 4.91
CA ARG A 817 40.38 15.02 3.56
C ARG A 817 41.73 14.28 3.44
N SER A 818 42.67 14.48 4.35
CA SER A 818 43.94 13.73 4.34
C SER A 818 43.78 12.25 4.72
N HIS A 819 42.63 11.88 5.30
CA HIS A 819 42.23 10.50 5.60
C HIS A 819 41.41 9.84 4.48
N MET A 820 41.15 10.56 3.38
CA MET A 820 40.43 10.07 2.21
C MET A 820 41.39 9.47 1.16
N THR A 821 41.03 8.32 0.60
CA THR A 821 41.80 7.61 -0.43
C THR A 821 40.90 7.12 -1.55
N GLN A 822 41.35 7.20 -2.81
CA GLN A 822 40.60 6.65 -3.94
C GLN A 822 40.72 5.12 -3.95
N SER A 823 39.57 4.44 -3.98
CA SER A 823 39.45 2.98 -4.11
C SER A 823 38.53 2.66 -5.29
N GLY A 824 39.09 2.26 -6.43
CA GLY A 824 38.28 1.96 -7.61
C GLY A 824 37.59 3.21 -8.17
N ALA A 825 36.25 3.19 -8.20
CA ALA A 825 35.41 4.32 -8.59
C ALA A 825 35.14 5.30 -7.43
N ASP A 826 35.46 4.89 -6.20
CA ASP A 826 34.91 5.44 -4.96
C ASP A 826 35.99 6.14 -4.13
N VAL A 827 35.61 7.00 -3.19
CA VAL A 827 36.52 7.51 -2.17
C VAL A 827 36.22 6.85 -0.83
N VAL A 828 37.25 6.33 -0.17
CA VAL A 828 37.15 5.78 1.20
C VAL A 828 37.88 6.71 2.17
N PHE A 829 37.14 7.31 3.08
CA PHE A 829 37.65 7.88 4.34
C PHE A 829 37.82 6.78 5.37
N SER A 830 38.92 6.78 6.14
CA SER A 830 39.05 5.91 7.31
C SER A 830 39.94 6.55 8.38
N ASP A 831 39.36 6.82 9.55
CA ASP A 831 40.09 7.26 10.74
C ASP A 831 39.37 6.86 12.04
N GLN A 832 40.14 6.71 13.12
CA GLN A 832 39.65 6.54 14.50
C GLN A 832 38.57 5.45 14.77
N GLY A 833 38.31 4.55 13.82
CA GLY A 833 37.31 3.48 13.93
C GLY A 833 36.05 3.70 13.07
N VAL A 834 35.98 4.81 12.34
CA VAL A 834 34.93 5.13 11.36
C VAL A 834 35.49 4.97 9.96
N THR A 835 34.74 4.32 9.08
CA THR A 835 35.05 4.21 7.64
C THR A 835 33.86 4.72 6.84
N VAL A 836 34.09 5.58 5.86
CA VAL A 836 33.03 6.09 4.97
C VAL A 836 33.43 5.87 3.53
N THR A 837 32.60 5.16 2.79
CA THR A 837 32.68 5.03 1.33
C THR A 837 31.79 6.09 0.71
N LEU A 838 32.33 6.83 -0.25
CA LEU A 838 31.61 7.81 -1.06
C LEU A 838 31.59 7.22 -2.47
N GLU A 839 30.45 6.63 -2.84
CA GLU A 839 30.33 5.79 -4.03
C GLU A 839 30.43 6.63 -5.31
N HIS A 840 31.11 6.10 -6.33
CA HIS A 840 31.26 6.72 -7.65
C HIS A 840 31.88 8.14 -7.69
N VAL A 841 32.39 8.64 -6.56
CA VAL A 841 33.05 9.95 -6.43
C VAL A 841 34.56 9.82 -6.62
N THR A 842 35.18 10.83 -7.26
CA THR A 842 36.64 10.98 -7.27
C THR A 842 37.15 11.95 -6.22
N LEU A 843 38.37 11.73 -5.70
CA LEU A 843 39.05 12.65 -4.76
C LEU A 843 39.16 14.10 -5.25
N ALA A 844 39.03 14.32 -6.57
CA ALA A 844 39.05 15.64 -7.18
C ALA A 844 37.70 16.39 -7.12
N GLN A 845 36.58 15.67 -6.95
CA GLN A 845 35.24 16.26 -6.77
C GLN A 845 35.01 16.74 -5.33
N ILE A 846 35.55 16.04 -4.34
CA ILE A 846 35.44 16.42 -2.92
C ILE A 846 36.29 17.69 -2.68
N ALA A 847 35.63 18.84 -2.55
CA ALA A 847 36.27 20.12 -2.31
C ALA A 847 36.28 20.49 -0.81
N ASP A 848 37.15 21.43 -0.41
CA ASP A 848 37.23 21.89 0.99
C ASP A 848 35.91 22.56 1.46
N ASP A 849 35.12 23.11 0.53
CA ASP A 849 33.80 23.70 0.82
C ASP A 849 32.65 22.69 0.85
N MET A 850 32.95 21.39 0.79
CA MET A 850 32.02 20.30 1.06
C MET A 850 32.27 19.65 2.43
N VAL A 851 33.35 20.01 3.16
CA VAL A 851 33.74 19.28 4.37
C VAL A 851 33.68 20.18 5.60
N LEU A 852 32.88 19.77 6.59
CA LEU A 852 32.73 20.41 7.90
C LEU A 852 33.46 19.59 8.97
N VAL A 853 34.12 20.28 9.91
CA VAL A 853 34.94 19.70 11.01
C VAL A 853 34.84 20.52 12.29
#